data_AF-L8WNK3-F1
#
_entry.id   AF-L8WNK3-F1
#
_cell.length_a   1.000
_cell.length_b   1.000
_cell.length_c   1.000
_cell.angle_alpha   90.00
_cell.angle_beta   90.00
_cell.angle_gamma   90.00
#
_symmetry.space_group_name_H-M   'P 1'
#
loop_
_entity.id
_entity.type
_entity.pdbx_description
1 polymer ?
#
loop_
_entity_poly.entity_id
_entity_poly.type
_entity_poly.pdbx_seq_one_letter_code
_entity_poly.pdbx_strand_id
1 'polypeptide(L)'
;MIAPATIVNYDIENSSVEYDGHGWKHLHSVSLFLATDSDVMQIFPIFLLTHSVEVTLLFPPHPSKMEQLAHVQRALMSIPGSAAVVRYVKASHQDDPFRTILELILVIFAIRTLLMNRTRSDQSGKNFVKLTEKEIDDLVDEWQPEPLCSPLTPEEQADLASVPVIVGPTGPKPKLASNGKTVLNFASYNFAGLAGNDFIKERAVETLRKYGLGSCGPPGFYGTIDVHLQLERDIAFFLGTESAILYSQAFHTVSSVIPAFCKRGDIIVADRGVNFAIQKGLQISRSTIRWYDHNNLKSLQEVLESVDRECRKKGSKLTRRFIVTEGIFEGSGQMVDLPKIVGIELKKKYKYRLVLDESISFGSMGRTGRGLTELYNVPATEVDMLVGSIANGLCSAGGFCAGSRVVVDHQRINGTSFVFSAALPAMLAVAASEAISILTSTPSALAALHENARLLRSTLEKCSEYIDITSHPASPIIHFTLRTQSAPSLLPSTAEIVLTKSNPHTQAVPNPVQFDIAAEEVILQQIVDESINQGVLIARARRLRGQEGVEPRPSIRVVCSAALGKKDVERAAGVLKGVVGKVCSKRKGMSVFPLNPAQSGTKALQPNLTFAFELCHENAQFIECVCTGSEYTDLEKHSHELGRTDLTVSAWLFLEVVLGSASEFSFRIPSGRCRRAVRNSIDAMYATKLNFAQPPGIAAALPADRERIHIYEILKSKMDLSSSGNI
;
A
#
# COMPACT_ATOMS: atom_id res chain seq x y z
N MET A 1 26.84 -16.88 36.08
CA MET A 1 25.63 -16.63 36.90
C MET A 1 24.47 -16.41 35.94
N ILE A 2 23.76 -17.49 35.62
CA ILE A 2 22.54 -17.49 34.81
C ILE A 2 21.46 -18.04 35.76
N ALA A 3 20.42 -17.26 36.03
CA ALA A 3 19.28 -17.69 36.82
C ALA A 3 18.21 -18.29 35.87
N PRO A 4 17.58 -19.42 36.21
CA PRO A 4 16.55 -20.04 35.38
C PRO A 4 15.17 -19.39 35.59
N ALA A 5 14.39 -19.36 34.52
CA ALA A 5 13.02 -18.82 34.48
C ALA A 5 12.06 -19.61 35.38
N THR A 6 11.27 -18.90 36.17
CA THR A 6 10.20 -19.44 37.02
C THR A 6 8.91 -19.54 36.20
N ILE A 7 8.35 -20.74 36.12
CA ILE A 7 6.99 -21.01 35.61
C ILE A 7 6.01 -20.74 36.75
N VAL A 8 5.05 -19.83 36.54
CA VAL A 8 3.93 -19.58 37.47
C VAL A 8 2.74 -20.41 37.01
N ASN A 9 2.38 -21.44 37.77
CA ASN A 9 1.12 -22.17 37.62
C ASN A 9 0.01 -21.38 38.33
N TYR A 10 -1.13 -21.18 37.66
CA TYR A 10 -2.38 -20.74 38.30
C TYR A 10 -3.29 -21.96 38.48
N ASP A 11 -3.56 -22.30 39.74
CA ASP A 11 -4.62 -23.22 40.15
C ASP A 11 -6.00 -22.55 40.00
N ILE A 12 -6.95 -23.25 39.38
CA ILE A 12 -8.37 -22.87 39.37
C ILE A 12 -9.16 -24.00 40.03
N GLU A 13 -9.38 -23.87 41.34
CA GLU A 13 -10.45 -24.56 42.05
C GLU A 13 -11.35 -23.54 42.76
N ASN A 14 -12.67 -23.72 42.57
CA ASN A 14 -13.80 -23.19 43.34
C ASN A 14 -14.07 -21.68 43.36
N SER A 15 -15.02 -21.25 42.53
CA SER A 15 -16.13 -20.41 43.00
C SER A 15 -17.36 -20.53 42.10
N SER A 16 -18.47 -20.88 42.74
CA SER A 16 -19.82 -21.02 42.24
C SER A 16 -20.46 -19.67 41.89
N VAL A 17 -21.07 -19.54 40.72
CA VAL A 17 -22.00 -18.45 40.40
C VAL A 17 -23.25 -19.03 39.74
N GLU A 18 -24.39 -18.80 40.38
CA GLU A 18 -25.74 -19.11 39.90
C GLU A 18 -26.06 -18.35 38.60
N TYR A 19 -26.70 -19.04 37.66
CA TYR A 19 -27.20 -18.49 36.41
C TYR A 19 -28.70 -18.22 36.55
N ASP A 20 -29.09 -16.94 36.53
CA ASP A 20 -30.46 -16.53 36.23
C ASP A 20 -30.56 -16.11 34.76
N GLY A 21 -31.62 -16.58 34.11
CA GLY A 21 -31.78 -16.57 32.66
C GLY A 21 -31.98 -15.19 32.04
N HIS A 22 -31.26 -14.94 30.93
CA HIS A 22 -31.75 -14.44 29.64
C HIS A 22 -30.57 -13.86 28.83
N GLY A 23 -30.45 -14.30 27.56
CA GLY A 23 -29.78 -13.50 26.51
C GLY A 23 -28.43 -14.01 26.04
N TRP A 24 -28.40 -14.44 24.77
CA TRP A 24 -27.24 -14.79 23.95
C TRP A 24 -26.01 -13.87 24.11
N LYS A 25 -24.80 -14.47 24.19
CA LYS A 25 -23.55 -13.98 23.56
C LYS A 25 -22.32 -14.90 23.81
N HIS A 26 -21.43 -14.94 22.80
CA HIS A 26 -20.01 -15.36 22.78
C HIS A 26 -19.65 -16.86 22.62
N LEU A 27 -19.32 -17.25 21.38
CA LEU A 27 -18.40 -18.37 21.12
C LEU A 27 -16.97 -17.92 21.48
N HIS A 28 -16.38 -18.53 22.51
CA HIS A 28 -14.93 -18.55 22.69
C HIS A 28 -14.34 -19.67 21.83
N SER A 29 -13.32 -19.35 21.02
CA SER A 29 -12.52 -20.33 20.29
C SER A 29 -11.65 -21.12 21.27
N VAL A 30 -11.95 -22.40 21.46
CA VAL A 30 -11.02 -23.35 22.08
C VAL A 30 -10.07 -23.83 20.98
N SER A 31 -8.81 -23.41 21.04
CA SER A 31 -7.74 -23.96 20.20
C SER A 31 -7.35 -25.33 20.75
N LEU A 32 -7.77 -26.39 20.07
CA LEU A 32 -7.32 -27.76 20.35
C LEU A 32 -5.96 -27.97 19.66
N PHE A 33 -4.87 -27.89 20.42
CA PHE A 33 -3.55 -28.37 19.96
C PHE A 33 -3.59 -29.90 19.94
N LEU A 34 -3.66 -30.50 18.74
CA LEU A 34 -3.42 -31.93 18.56
C LEU A 34 -1.92 -32.13 18.28
N ALA A 35 -1.25 -32.80 19.21
CA ALA A 35 0.11 -33.28 19.04
C ALA A 35 0.16 -34.31 17.90
N THR A 36 1.13 -34.16 17.01
CA THR A 36 1.46 -35.11 15.96
C THR A 36 2.27 -36.27 16.54
N ASP A 37 1.66 -37.45 16.67
CA ASP A 37 2.19 -38.72 16.17
C ASP A 37 1.20 -39.87 16.45
N SER A 38 1.12 -40.82 15.51
CA SER A 38 0.47 -42.15 15.64
C SER A 38 -1.03 -42.32 15.95
N ASP A 39 -1.77 -41.34 16.49
CA ASP A 39 -3.13 -41.61 17.02
C ASP A 39 -4.31 -41.46 16.04
N VAL A 40 -4.09 -40.92 14.82
CA VAL A 40 -5.17 -40.68 13.84
C VAL A 40 -5.79 -41.99 13.29
N MET A 41 -5.05 -43.10 13.35
CA MET A 41 -5.54 -44.41 12.90
C MET A 41 -6.50 -45.10 13.89
N GLN A 42 -6.72 -44.57 15.10
CA GLN A 42 -7.64 -45.15 16.07
C GLN A 42 -9.07 -44.55 16.04
N ILE A 43 -9.30 -43.45 15.31
CA ILE A 43 -10.58 -42.73 15.32
C ILE A 43 -11.56 -43.26 14.25
N PHE A 44 -11.06 -43.91 13.20
CA PHE A 44 -11.87 -44.41 12.08
C PHE A 44 -12.90 -45.51 12.46
N PRO A 45 -12.60 -46.46 13.38
CA PRO A 45 -13.59 -47.45 13.82
C PRO A 45 -14.72 -46.85 14.67
N ILE A 46 -14.44 -45.78 15.43
CA ILE A 46 -15.33 -45.14 16.40
C ILE A 46 -16.55 -44.52 15.71
N PHE A 47 -16.32 -43.82 14.58
CA PHE A 47 -17.34 -43.07 13.86
C PHE A 47 -18.35 -43.97 13.11
N LEU A 48 -17.86 -45.08 12.53
CA LEU A 48 -18.69 -46.10 11.88
C LEU A 48 -19.50 -46.95 12.88
N LEU A 49 -18.94 -47.19 14.07
CA LEU A 49 -19.65 -47.88 15.17
C LEU A 49 -20.80 -47.04 15.72
N THR A 50 -20.64 -45.71 15.86
CA THR A 50 -21.71 -44.83 16.34
C THR A 50 -22.92 -44.72 15.40
N HIS A 51 -22.70 -44.70 14.07
CA HIS A 51 -23.80 -44.69 13.11
C HIS A 51 -24.49 -46.05 12.95
N SER A 52 -23.76 -47.16 13.11
CA SER A 52 -24.35 -48.52 13.07
C SER A 52 -25.27 -48.79 14.28
N VAL A 53 -24.99 -48.14 15.40
CA VAL A 53 -25.79 -48.20 16.63
C VAL A 53 -27.14 -47.48 16.47
N GLU A 54 -27.18 -46.34 15.77
CA GLU A 54 -28.41 -45.53 15.63
C GLU A 54 -29.28 -45.90 14.41
N VAL A 55 -28.72 -46.44 13.32
CA VAL A 55 -29.54 -46.96 12.19
C VAL A 55 -30.37 -48.19 12.62
N THR A 56 -29.98 -48.86 13.72
CA THR A 56 -30.75 -49.97 14.30
C THR A 56 -31.99 -49.49 15.08
N LEU A 57 -32.19 -48.17 15.30
CA LEU A 57 -33.34 -47.64 16.05
C LEU A 57 -34.61 -47.39 15.22
N LEU A 58 -34.59 -47.66 13.91
CA LEU A 58 -35.80 -47.59 13.07
C LEU A 58 -36.64 -48.90 13.09
N PHE A 59 -36.15 -49.97 13.71
CA PHE A 59 -36.89 -51.22 13.93
C PHE A 59 -36.58 -51.78 15.32
N PRO A 60 -37.57 -52.27 16.10
CA PRO A 60 -37.33 -52.69 17.47
C PRO A 60 -36.38 -53.91 17.48
N PRO A 61 -35.22 -53.82 18.15
CA PRO A 61 -34.27 -54.91 18.11
C PRO A 61 -34.58 -55.94 19.20
N HIS A 62 -34.35 -57.22 18.88
CA HIS A 62 -34.42 -58.34 19.82
C HIS A 62 -33.50 -58.10 21.04
N PRO A 63 -33.84 -58.54 22.27
CA PRO A 63 -33.09 -58.26 23.51
C PRO A 63 -31.58 -58.57 23.46
N SER A 64 -31.13 -59.47 22.60
CA SER A 64 -29.71 -59.78 22.37
C SER A 64 -28.91 -58.65 21.69
N LYS A 65 -29.57 -57.70 21.00
CA LYS A 65 -28.92 -56.56 20.35
C LYS A 65 -28.69 -55.37 21.30
N MET A 66 -29.47 -55.25 22.39
CA MET A 66 -29.27 -54.18 23.39
C MET A 66 -27.98 -54.37 24.20
N GLU A 67 -27.60 -55.61 24.52
CA GLU A 67 -26.34 -55.89 25.19
C GLU A 67 -25.13 -55.58 24.30
N GLN A 68 -25.22 -55.87 23.01
CA GLN A 68 -24.17 -55.54 22.03
C GLN A 68 -23.98 -54.02 21.89
N LEU A 69 -25.09 -53.27 21.85
CA LEU A 69 -25.09 -51.81 21.80
C LEU A 69 -24.48 -51.19 23.07
N ALA A 70 -24.81 -51.72 24.24
CA ALA A 70 -24.23 -51.28 25.52
C ALA A 70 -22.73 -51.60 25.62
N HIS A 71 -22.29 -52.71 25.01
CA HIS A 71 -20.88 -53.09 24.97
C HIS A 71 -20.07 -52.18 24.04
N VAL A 72 -20.63 -51.83 22.88
CA VAL A 72 -20.06 -50.86 21.95
C VAL A 72 -19.98 -49.47 22.58
N GLN A 73 -21.02 -49.03 23.26
CA GLN A 73 -21.02 -47.74 23.98
C GLN A 73 -19.94 -47.69 25.06
N ARG A 74 -19.74 -48.77 25.81
CA ARG A 74 -18.67 -48.87 26.82
C ARG A 74 -17.27 -48.84 26.19
N ALA A 75 -17.07 -49.55 25.07
CA ALA A 75 -15.81 -49.53 24.33
C ALA A 75 -15.52 -48.17 23.69
N LEU A 76 -16.57 -47.46 23.24
CA LEU A 76 -16.47 -46.11 22.71
C LEU A 76 -16.00 -45.13 23.79
N MET A 77 -16.63 -45.19 24.97
CA MET A 77 -16.37 -44.31 26.11
C MET A 77 -15.02 -44.58 26.80
N SER A 78 -14.37 -45.72 26.53
CA SER A 78 -13.02 -46.01 27.03
C SER A 78 -11.91 -45.29 26.26
N ILE A 79 -12.22 -44.68 25.11
CA ILE A 79 -11.23 -43.98 24.29
C ILE A 79 -11.08 -42.53 24.80
N PRO A 80 -9.86 -42.05 25.09
CA PRO A 80 -9.65 -40.68 25.57
C PRO A 80 -10.24 -39.65 24.60
N GLY A 81 -11.05 -38.71 25.10
CA GLY A 81 -11.72 -37.68 24.30
C GLY A 81 -13.06 -38.09 23.66
N SER A 82 -13.43 -39.38 23.65
CA SER A 82 -14.69 -39.88 23.07
C SER A 82 -15.95 -39.27 23.69
N ALA A 83 -15.94 -39.03 25.00
CA ALA A 83 -17.08 -38.43 25.71
C ALA A 83 -17.39 -36.99 25.23
N ALA A 84 -16.37 -36.23 24.81
CA ALA A 84 -16.55 -34.89 24.25
C ALA A 84 -17.16 -34.95 22.85
N VAL A 85 -16.70 -35.90 22.03
CA VAL A 85 -17.25 -36.16 20.68
C VAL A 85 -18.71 -36.61 20.76
N VAL A 86 -19.04 -37.53 21.66
CA VAL A 86 -20.43 -38.00 21.86
C VAL A 86 -21.34 -36.87 22.33
N ARG A 87 -20.86 -35.99 23.24
CA ARG A 87 -21.62 -34.80 23.65
C ARG A 87 -21.81 -33.80 22.50
N TYR A 88 -20.78 -33.59 21.68
CA TYR A 88 -20.83 -32.71 20.52
C TYR A 88 -21.84 -33.22 19.47
N VAL A 89 -21.80 -34.51 19.14
CA VAL A 89 -22.75 -35.13 18.19
C VAL A 89 -24.18 -35.04 18.74
N LYS A 90 -24.38 -35.35 20.02
CA LYS A 90 -25.69 -35.25 20.67
C LYS A 90 -26.22 -33.81 20.71
N ALA A 91 -25.34 -32.83 20.86
CA ALA A 91 -25.69 -31.40 20.82
C ALA A 91 -25.93 -30.87 19.39
N SER A 92 -25.22 -31.41 18.39
CA SER A 92 -25.40 -31.06 16.96
C SER A 92 -26.76 -31.55 16.41
N HIS A 93 -27.33 -32.61 17.02
CA HIS A 93 -28.58 -33.22 16.58
C HIS A 93 -29.86 -32.62 17.20
N GLN A 94 -29.74 -31.66 18.14
CA GLN A 94 -30.92 -30.99 18.69
C GLN A 94 -31.45 -29.95 17.69
N ASP A 95 -32.57 -30.28 17.06
CA ASP A 95 -33.50 -29.43 16.31
C ASP A 95 -33.22 -29.10 14.82
N ASP A 96 -32.18 -29.65 14.18
CA ASP A 96 -32.05 -29.54 12.71
C ASP A 96 -31.27 -30.71 12.05
N PRO A 97 -31.95 -31.68 11.43
CA PRO A 97 -31.29 -32.82 10.77
C PRO A 97 -30.45 -32.40 9.55
N PHE A 98 -30.74 -31.26 8.90
CA PHE A 98 -29.94 -30.78 7.76
C PHE A 98 -28.54 -30.33 8.18
N ARG A 99 -28.41 -29.76 9.39
CA ARG A 99 -27.11 -29.33 9.92
C ARG A 99 -26.18 -30.50 10.17
N THR A 100 -26.67 -31.59 10.78
CA THR A 100 -25.87 -32.79 11.00
C THR A 100 -25.42 -33.42 9.68
N ILE A 101 -26.30 -33.45 8.67
CA ILE A 101 -25.97 -33.94 7.32
C ILE A 101 -24.87 -33.06 6.69
N LEU A 102 -24.98 -31.73 6.81
CA LEU A 102 -23.97 -30.81 6.29
C LEU A 102 -22.62 -30.96 7.01
N GLU A 103 -22.61 -31.06 8.34
CA GLU A 103 -21.41 -31.30 9.15
C GLU A 103 -20.77 -32.64 8.77
N LEU A 104 -21.56 -33.69 8.55
CA LEU A 104 -21.08 -35.00 8.06
C LEU A 104 -20.46 -34.88 6.66
N ILE A 105 -21.12 -34.18 5.74
CA ILE A 105 -20.59 -33.93 4.40
C ILE A 105 -19.27 -33.15 4.48
N LEU A 106 -19.18 -32.16 5.36
CA LEU A 106 -17.95 -31.37 5.57
C LEU A 106 -16.83 -32.20 6.20
N VAL A 107 -17.13 -33.10 7.13
CA VAL A 107 -16.15 -34.03 7.71
C VAL A 107 -15.69 -35.05 6.68
N ILE A 108 -16.61 -35.64 5.90
CA ILE A 108 -16.27 -36.55 4.80
C ILE A 108 -15.46 -35.81 3.74
N PHE A 109 -15.80 -34.56 3.44
CA PHE A 109 -15.05 -33.71 2.52
C PHE A 109 -13.66 -33.41 3.08
N ALA A 110 -13.53 -33.02 4.35
CA ALA A 110 -12.25 -32.77 5.00
C ALA A 110 -11.36 -34.02 5.04
N ILE A 111 -11.92 -35.17 5.41
CA ILE A 111 -11.23 -36.47 5.38
C ILE A 111 -10.83 -36.81 3.94
N ARG A 112 -11.74 -36.66 2.97
CA ARG A 112 -11.42 -36.88 1.56
C ARG A 112 -10.32 -35.92 1.11
N THR A 113 -10.31 -34.66 1.52
CA THR A 113 -9.29 -33.67 1.15
C THR A 113 -7.96 -33.91 1.86
N LEU A 114 -7.98 -34.46 3.08
CA LEU A 114 -6.78 -34.85 3.83
C LEU A 114 -6.19 -36.19 3.33
N LEU A 115 -7.04 -37.12 2.87
CA LEU A 115 -6.65 -38.44 2.35
C LEU A 115 -6.41 -38.44 0.83
N MET A 116 -7.04 -37.54 0.09
CA MET A 116 -6.56 -37.17 -1.23
C MET A 116 -5.21 -36.55 -0.97
N ASN A 117 -4.15 -37.31 -1.25
CA ASN A 117 -2.78 -36.82 -1.31
C ASN A 117 -2.80 -35.53 -2.13
N ARG A 118 -2.88 -34.38 -1.46
CA ARG A 118 -2.60 -33.06 -2.02
C ARG A 118 -1.18 -33.19 -2.54
N THR A 119 -1.06 -33.35 -3.85
CA THR A 119 0.16 -33.12 -4.64
C THR A 119 1.44 -33.39 -3.85
N ARG A 120 1.59 -34.63 -3.35
CA ARG A 120 2.94 -35.17 -3.30
C ARG A 120 3.32 -35.28 -4.76
N SER A 121 4.24 -34.43 -5.24
CA SER A 121 4.95 -34.69 -6.47
C SER A 121 5.35 -36.16 -6.40
N ASP A 122 4.76 -36.96 -7.28
CA ASP A 122 4.79 -38.40 -7.17
C ASP A 122 6.22 -38.85 -7.49
N GLN A 123 7.14 -38.82 -6.51
CA GLN A 123 8.50 -39.33 -6.69
C GLN A 123 8.50 -40.84 -7.00
N SER A 124 7.35 -41.50 -6.82
CA SER A 124 7.11 -42.92 -7.04
C SER A 124 6.18 -43.18 -8.24
N GLY A 125 5.76 -42.16 -8.97
CA GLY A 125 4.84 -42.31 -10.09
C GLY A 125 5.55 -42.92 -11.28
N LYS A 126 4.84 -43.77 -12.03
CA LYS A 126 5.33 -44.34 -13.31
C LYS A 126 5.79 -43.29 -14.34
N ASN A 127 5.53 -42.01 -14.07
CA ASN A 127 5.88 -40.86 -14.91
C ASN A 127 6.93 -39.92 -14.26
N PHE A 128 7.58 -40.30 -13.16
CA PHE A 128 8.66 -39.49 -12.57
C PHE A 128 9.96 -39.66 -13.38
N VAL A 129 10.25 -38.67 -14.24
CA VAL A 129 11.50 -38.64 -15.00
C VAL A 129 12.63 -38.22 -14.07
N LYS A 130 13.44 -39.20 -13.64
CA LYS A 130 14.64 -38.92 -12.84
C LYS A 130 15.74 -38.42 -13.77
N LEU A 131 15.90 -37.10 -13.83
CA LEU A 131 16.96 -36.45 -14.58
C LEU A 131 18.34 -36.91 -14.08
N THR A 132 19.23 -37.20 -15.01
CA THR A 132 20.66 -37.39 -14.76
C THR A 132 21.30 -36.08 -14.34
N GLU A 133 22.44 -36.13 -13.66
CA GLU A 133 23.14 -34.90 -13.25
C GLU A 133 23.53 -34.03 -14.44
N LYS A 134 23.84 -34.67 -15.59
CA LYS A 134 24.11 -33.98 -16.83
C LYS A 134 22.87 -33.26 -17.39
N GLU A 135 21.71 -33.91 -17.40
CA GLU A 135 20.47 -33.28 -17.85
C GLU A 135 20.05 -32.12 -16.93
N ILE A 136 20.33 -32.21 -15.63
CA ILE A 136 20.11 -31.08 -14.71
C ILE A 136 21.05 -29.93 -15.05
N ASP A 137 22.33 -30.20 -15.29
CA ASP A 137 23.30 -29.17 -15.66
C ASP A 137 22.94 -28.55 -17.03
N ASP A 138 22.58 -29.37 -18.03
CA ASP A 138 22.14 -28.91 -19.34
C ASP A 138 20.87 -28.05 -19.23
N LEU A 139 19.89 -28.43 -18.41
CA LEU A 139 18.68 -27.62 -18.16
C LEU A 139 18.99 -26.30 -17.43
N VAL A 140 19.94 -26.29 -16.51
CA VAL A 140 20.37 -25.07 -15.81
C VAL A 140 21.15 -24.15 -16.75
N ASP A 141 21.92 -24.70 -17.67
CA ASP A 141 22.68 -23.96 -18.68
C ASP A 141 21.78 -23.44 -19.81
N GLU A 142 20.71 -24.17 -20.17
CA GLU A 142 19.68 -23.75 -21.12
C GLU A 142 18.68 -22.75 -20.53
N TRP A 143 18.52 -22.72 -19.19
CA TRP A 143 17.55 -21.85 -18.53
C TRP A 143 17.91 -20.38 -18.69
N GLN A 144 17.08 -19.66 -19.43
CA GLN A 144 17.09 -18.20 -19.45
C GLN A 144 15.95 -17.68 -18.57
N PRO A 145 16.23 -16.87 -17.53
CA PRO A 145 15.17 -16.25 -16.75
C PRO A 145 14.34 -15.37 -17.67
N GLU A 146 13.02 -15.50 -17.57
CA GLU A 146 12.13 -14.53 -18.18
C GLU A 146 12.46 -13.13 -17.63
N PRO A 147 12.48 -12.09 -18.47
CA PRO A 147 12.65 -10.72 -18.00
C PRO A 147 11.61 -10.39 -16.93
N LEU A 148 12.06 -9.91 -15.76
CA LEU A 148 11.17 -9.53 -14.65
C LEU A 148 10.17 -8.42 -15.02
N CYS A 149 10.46 -7.65 -16.08
CA CYS A 149 9.61 -6.58 -16.57
C CYS A 149 9.59 -6.60 -18.10
N SER A 150 8.46 -6.18 -18.67
CA SER A 150 8.39 -5.88 -20.10
C SER A 150 9.40 -4.80 -20.50
N PRO A 151 9.93 -4.82 -21.73
CA PRO A 151 10.80 -3.76 -22.21
C PRO A 151 10.05 -2.43 -22.19
N LEU A 152 10.77 -1.36 -21.82
CA LEU A 152 10.21 -0.01 -21.80
C LEU A 152 9.83 0.41 -23.23
N THR A 153 8.68 1.04 -23.35
CA THR A 153 8.28 1.75 -24.57
C THR A 153 9.26 2.89 -24.87
N PRO A 154 9.37 3.34 -26.13
CA PRO A 154 10.21 4.49 -26.47
C PRO A 154 9.86 5.75 -25.66
N GLU A 155 8.58 5.96 -25.33
CA GLU A 155 8.16 7.07 -24.47
C GLU A 155 8.67 6.91 -23.03
N GLU A 156 8.50 5.74 -22.42
CA GLU A 156 8.98 5.47 -21.06
C GLU A 156 10.50 5.57 -20.96
N GLN A 157 11.22 5.13 -21.98
CA GLN A 157 12.67 5.25 -22.05
C GLN A 157 13.10 6.73 -22.14
N ALA A 158 12.42 7.54 -22.95
CA ALA A 158 12.68 8.98 -23.04
C ALA A 158 12.34 9.70 -21.73
N ASP A 159 11.24 9.32 -21.08
CA ASP A 159 10.85 9.85 -19.78
C ASP A 159 11.85 9.49 -18.68
N LEU A 160 12.36 8.26 -18.68
CA LEU A 160 13.42 7.85 -17.75
C LEU A 160 14.71 8.61 -18.01
N ALA A 161 15.11 8.78 -19.27
CA ALA A 161 16.29 9.54 -19.66
C ALA A 161 16.19 11.04 -19.29
N SER A 162 14.98 11.59 -19.18
CA SER A 162 14.76 12.98 -18.74
C SER A 162 14.99 13.21 -17.23
N VAL A 163 15.12 12.15 -16.42
CA VAL A 163 15.29 12.27 -14.97
C VAL A 163 16.73 12.70 -14.65
N PRO A 164 16.96 13.86 -14.02
CA PRO A 164 18.30 14.30 -13.68
C PRO A 164 18.87 13.47 -12.52
N VAL A 165 20.11 13.00 -12.69
CA VAL A 165 20.84 12.26 -11.66
C VAL A 165 21.59 13.23 -10.73
N ILE A 166 21.33 13.14 -9.43
CA ILE A 166 22.00 13.93 -8.39
C ILE A 166 23.22 13.14 -7.86
N VAL A 167 24.35 13.84 -7.69
CA VAL A 167 25.58 13.30 -7.10
C VAL A 167 25.80 13.91 -5.72
N GLY A 168 25.99 13.07 -4.71
CA GLY A 168 26.22 13.48 -3.32
C GLY A 168 24.92 13.67 -2.52
N PRO A 169 24.96 14.44 -1.42
CA PRO A 169 23.80 14.62 -0.56
C PRO A 169 22.68 15.37 -1.27
N THR A 170 21.44 14.93 -1.05
CA THR A 170 20.25 15.70 -1.42
C THR A 170 20.14 16.93 -0.53
N GLY A 171 19.66 18.04 -1.08
CA GLY A 171 19.58 19.30 -0.36
C GLY A 171 19.01 20.43 -1.22
N PRO A 172 19.08 21.68 -0.74
CA PRO A 172 18.60 22.85 -1.48
C PRO A 172 19.48 23.19 -2.71
N LYS A 173 20.74 22.75 -2.71
CA LYS A 173 21.71 23.02 -3.78
C LYS A 173 22.46 21.75 -4.22
N PRO A 174 21.78 20.76 -4.84
CA PRO A 174 22.40 19.51 -5.26
C PRO A 174 23.31 19.70 -6.47
N LYS A 175 24.27 18.78 -6.65
CA LYS A 175 25.15 18.69 -7.82
C LYS A 175 24.60 17.67 -8.81
N LEU A 176 24.54 18.02 -10.10
CA LEU A 176 24.06 17.13 -11.16
C LEU A 176 25.19 16.28 -11.74
N ALA A 177 24.92 15.02 -12.05
CA ALA A 177 25.89 14.11 -12.68
C ALA A 177 26.21 14.51 -14.12
N SER A 178 25.21 14.98 -14.88
CA SER A 178 25.31 15.24 -16.32
C SER A 178 26.32 16.34 -16.68
N ASN A 179 26.47 17.36 -15.83
CA ASN A 179 27.33 18.51 -16.11
C ASN A 179 28.17 18.96 -14.91
N GLY A 180 28.07 18.28 -13.77
CA GLY A 180 28.78 18.64 -12.54
C GLY A 180 28.36 19.97 -11.91
N LYS A 181 27.33 20.66 -12.42
CA LYS A 181 26.88 21.96 -11.92
C LYS A 181 26.04 21.80 -10.66
N THR A 182 26.17 22.78 -9.77
CA THR A 182 25.28 22.93 -8.62
C THR A 182 24.06 23.76 -9.03
N VAL A 183 22.86 23.28 -8.72
CA VAL A 183 21.59 23.91 -9.12
C VAL A 183 20.73 24.23 -7.91
N LEU A 184 19.82 25.20 -8.01
CA LEU A 184 18.83 25.49 -6.98
C LEU A 184 17.67 24.49 -7.09
N ASN A 185 17.39 23.75 -6.02
CA ASN A 185 16.40 22.68 -6.04
C ASN A 185 15.02 23.15 -5.58
N PHE A 186 14.09 23.20 -6.53
CA PHE A 186 12.66 23.44 -6.34
C PHE A 186 11.82 22.22 -6.76
N ALA A 187 12.40 21.02 -6.78
CA ALA A 187 11.73 19.78 -7.16
C ALA A 187 11.45 18.85 -5.97
N SER A 188 12.12 19.05 -4.83
CA SER A 188 11.98 18.22 -3.63
C SER A 188 11.06 18.82 -2.57
N TYR A 189 10.33 17.98 -1.83
CA TYR A 189 9.50 18.36 -0.67
C TYR A 189 10.28 18.70 0.62
N ASN A 190 11.48 19.27 0.49
CA ASN A 190 12.34 19.70 1.60
C ASN A 190 11.89 21.06 2.14
N PHE A 191 10.67 21.14 2.67
CA PHE A 191 10.01 22.39 3.03
C PHE A 191 10.80 23.20 4.07
N ALA A 192 11.13 22.60 5.21
CA ALA A 192 11.86 23.26 6.29
C ALA A 192 13.38 23.23 6.14
N GLY A 193 13.91 22.61 5.08
CA GLY A 193 15.35 22.52 4.87
C GLY A 193 16.07 21.49 5.73
N LEU A 194 15.35 20.46 6.20
CA LEU A 194 15.88 19.43 7.11
C LEU A 194 16.71 18.35 6.38
N ALA A 195 16.51 18.18 5.08
CA ALA A 195 17.29 17.22 4.30
C ALA A 195 18.79 17.57 4.37
N GLY A 196 19.59 16.64 4.88
CA GLY A 196 21.03 16.80 5.04
C GLY A 196 21.49 17.49 6.33
N ASN A 197 20.58 17.78 7.27
CA ASN A 197 20.90 18.37 8.57
C ASN A 197 21.91 17.51 9.37
N ASP A 198 23.02 18.12 9.82
CA ASP A 198 24.13 17.41 10.49
C ASP A 198 23.72 16.79 11.83
N PHE A 199 22.92 17.50 12.62
CA PHE A 199 22.42 16.99 13.90
C PHE A 199 21.52 15.76 13.71
N ILE A 200 20.54 15.81 12.80
CA ILE A 200 19.69 14.64 12.49
C ILE A 200 20.54 13.46 11.98
N LYS A 201 21.54 13.72 11.13
CA LYS A 201 22.44 12.67 10.61
C LYS A 201 23.22 12.01 11.75
N GLU A 202 23.77 12.78 12.67
CA GLU A 202 24.51 12.25 13.83
C GLU A 202 23.62 11.34 14.68
N ARG A 203 22.40 11.80 15.02
CA ARG A 203 21.41 11.01 15.77
C ARG A 203 21.00 9.74 15.04
N ALA A 204 20.85 9.79 13.72
CA ALA A 204 20.56 8.63 12.89
C ALA A 204 21.71 7.61 12.90
N VAL A 205 22.97 8.07 12.83
CA VAL A 205 24.17 7.21 12.90
C VAL A 205 24.32 6.56 14.27
N GLU A 206 24.09 7.29 15.36
CA GLU A 206 24.08 6.74 16.72
C GLU A 206 23.02 5.64 16.87
N THR A 207 21.82 5.89 16.34
CA THR A 207 20.71 4.93 16.36
C THR A 207 21.05 3.70 15.53
N LEU A 208 21.63 3.87 14.34
CA LEU A 208 22.10 2.78 13.49
C LEU A 208 23.14 1.91 14.20
N ARG A 209 24.09 2.52 14.93
CA ARG A 209 25.10 1.79 15.71
C ARG A 209 24.49 1.02 16.89
N LYS A 210 23.40 1.53 17.48
CA LYS A 210 22.72 0.91 18.62
C LYS A 210 21.78 -0.23 18.23
N TYR A 211 20.94 -0.01 17.20
CA TYR A 211 19.84 -0.93 16.84
C TYR A 211 20.10 -1.72 15.55
N GLY A 212 21.14 -1.38 14.78
CA GLY A 212 21.32 -1.91 13.43
C GLY A 212 20.40 -1.24 12.42
N LEU A 213 20.37 -1.77 11.19
CA LEU A 213 19.67 -1.16 10.06
C LEU A 213 18.13 -1.23 10.18
N GLY A 214 17.60 -2.37 10.62
CA GLY A 214 16.15 -2.57 10.76
C GLY A 214 15.83 -3.93 11.38
N SER A 215 14.59 -4.08 11.83
CA SER A 215 14.10 -5.29 12.49
C SER A 215 13.74 -6.44 11.53
N CYS A 216 13.63 -6.16 10.22
CA CYS A 216 13.22 -7.11 9.18
C CYS A 216 11.92 -7.87 9.51
N GLY A 217 11.07 -7.31 10.37
CA GLY A 217 9.83 -7.92 10.83
C GLY A 217 8.69 -6.92 10.88
N PRO A 218 7.44 -7.39 10.78
CA PRO A 218 6.28 -6.52 10.88
C PRO A 218 6.11 -5.96 12.31
N PRO A 219 5.57 -4.74 12.46
CA PRO A 219 5.31 -4.11 13.75
C PRO A 219 4.57 -5.00 14.77
N GLY A 220 3.60 -5.81 14.31
CA GLY A 220 2.79 -6.69 15.17
C GLY A 220 3.52 -7.92 15.73
N PHE A 221 4.77 -8.16 15.31
CA PHE A 221 5.59 -9.27 15.79
C PHE A 221 6.86 -8.73 16.47
N TYR A 222 8.06 -9.04 16.01
CA TYR A 222 9.32 -8.49 16.53
C TYR A 222 9.77 -7.18 15.85
N GLY A 223 8.90 -6.54 15.05
CA GLY A 223 9.25 -5.34 14.28
C GLY A 223 9.29 -4.03 15.07
N THR A 224 8.53 -3.95 16.16
CA THR A 224 8.39 -2.72 16.96
C THR A 224 9.46 -2.62 18.04
N ILE A 225 10.10 -1.46 18.13
CA ILE A 225 11.09 -1.12 19.17
C ILE A 225 10.76 0.24 19.78
N ASP A 226 11.45 0.60 20.85
CA ASP A 226 11.21 1.80 21.66
C ASP A 226 11.18 3.11 20.84
N VAL A 227 12.05 3.27 19.85
CA VAL A 227 12.08 4.47 18.99
C VAL A 227 10.82 4.64 18.13
N HIS A 228 10.16 3.54 17.73
CA HIS A 228 8.87 3.60 17.01
C HIS A 228 7.76 4.12 17.92
N LEU A 229 7.70 3.60 19.15
CA LEU A 229 6.73 4.04 20.14
C LEU A 229 6.98 5.50 20.55
N GLN A 230 8.25 5.94 20.58
CA GLN A 230 8.59 7.33 20.83
C GLN A 230 8.09 8.24 19.71
N LEU A 231 8.35 7.89 18.44
CA LEU A 231 7.86 8.68 17.32
C LEU A 231 6.32 8.72 17.25
N GLU A 232 5.63 7.62 17.54
CA GLU A 232 4.15 7.61 17.65
C GLU A 232 3.67 8.63 18.71
N ARG A 233 4.34 8.71 19.87
CA ARG A 233 4.03 9.69 20.92
C ARG A 233 4.36 11.12 20.47
N ASP A 234 5.50 11.33 19.82
CA ASP A 234 5.93 12.64 19.36
C ASP A 234 4.95 13.21 18.33
N ILE A 235 4.50 12.38 17.38
CA ILE A 235 3.48 12.76 16.39
C ILE A 235 2.16 13.10 17.07
N ALA A 236 1.67 12.26 17.98
CA ALA A 236 0.41 12.49 18.68
C ALA A 236 0.45 13.79 19.51
N PHE A 237 1.54 14.03 20.23
CA PHE A 237 1.76 15.26 21.00
C PHE A 237 1.86 16.49 20.08
N PHE A 238 2.59 16.37 18.99
CA PHE A 238 2.77 17.46 18.03
C PHE A 238 1.45 17.88 17.37
N LEU A 239 0.60 16.92 16.98
CA LEU A 239 -0.71 17.20 16.38
C LEU A 239 -1.78 17.58 17.42
N GLY A 240 -1.61 17.20 18.68
CA GLY A 240 -2.63 17.35 19.73
C GLY A 240 -3.75 16.30 19.61
N THR A 241 -3.40 15.08 19.18
CA THR A 241 -4.31 13.92 19.13
C THR A 241 -4.04 12.96 20.27
N GLU A 242 -4.96 12.04 20.55
CA GLU A 242 -4.81 11.06 21.64
C GLU A 242 -3.71 10.02 21.35
N SER A 243 -3.62 9.55 20.10
CA SER A 243 -2.62 8.55 19.70
C SER A 243 -2.31 8.67 18.21
N ALA A 244 -1.16 8.12 17.81
CA ALA A 244 -0.80 7.91 16.41
C ALA A 244 -0.30 6.47 16.18
N ILE A 245 -0.36 6.01 14.94
CA ILE A 245 0.22 4.76 14.45
C ILE A 245 1.13 5.03 13.26
N LEU A 246 2.27 4.35 13.20
CA LEU A 246 3.26 4.48 12.13
C LEU A 246 3.10 3.42 11.04
N TYR A 247 3.34 3.84 9.80
CA TYR A 247 3.48 2.98 8.63
C TYR A 247 4.87 3.17 8.01
N SER A 248 5.48 2.10 7.52
CA SER A 248 6.84 2.13 6.96
C SER A 248 6.95 2.85 5.62
N GLN A 249 5.84 2.97 4.87
CA GLN A 249 5.78 3.63 3.57
C GLN A 249 4.63 4.63 3.48
N ALA A 250 4.93 5.84 3.00
CA ALA A 250 3.96 6.94 2.92
C ALA A 250 2.79 6.61 1.97
N PHE A 251 3.09 6.14 0.76
CA PHE A 251 2.08 5.79 -0.25
C PHE A 251 1.08 4.73 0.25
N HIS A 252 1.55 3.75 1.02
CA HIS A 252 0.72 2.68 1.56
C HIS A 252 -0.10 3.09 2.78
N THR A 253 0.17 4.25 3.37
CA THR A 253 -0.47 4.67 4.62
C THR A 253 -1.96 4.86 4.40
N VAL A 254 -2.36 5.80 3.53
CA VAL A 254 -3.78 6.10 3.31
C VAL A 254 -4.53 4.96 2.62
N SER A 255 -3.86 4.22 1.73
CA SER A 255 -4.45 3.07 1.04
C SER A 255 -4.67 1.88 1.97
N SER A 256 -4.01 1.83 3.14
CA SER A 256 -4.26 0.88 4.22
C SER A 256 -5.27 1.40 5.25
N VAL A 257 -5.23 2.68 5.58
CA VAL A 257 -6.15 3.34 6.53
C VAL A 257 -7.60 3.24 6.03
N ILE A 258 -7.87 3.61 4.77
CA ILE A 258 -9.23 3.61 4.22
C ILE A 258 -9.90 2.23 4.35
N PRO A 259 -9.34 1.13 3.82
CA PRO A 259 -9.96 -0.18 3.91
C PRO A 259 -9.91 -0.78 5.32
N ALA A 260 -9.11 -0.26 6.26
CA ALA A 260 -9.21 -0.68 7.66
C ALA A 260 -10.60 -0.33 8.22
N PHE A 261 -11.13 0.85 7.91
CA PHE A 261 -12.43 1.32 8.45
C PHE A 261 -13.61 1.14 7.49
N CYS A 262 -13.38 1.36 6.19
CA CYS A 262 -14.42 1.35 5.16
C CYS A 262 -14.46 -0.02 4.51
N LYS A 263 -15.63 -0.67 4.53
CA LYS A 263 -15.86 -2.01 3.98
C LYS A 263 -17.08 -1.99 3.05
N ARG A 264 -17.32 -3.12 2.37
CA ARG A 264 -18.52 -3.32 1.56
C ARG A 264 -19.80 -2.97 2.35
N GLY A 265 -20.60 -2.07 1.80
CA GLY A 265 -21.84 -1.58 2.42
C GLY A 265 -21.72 -0.22 3.10
N ASP A 266 -20.51 0.31 3.26
CA ASP A 266 -20.31 1.70 3.69
C ASP A 266 -20.33 2.66 2.50
N ILE A 267 -20.50 3.95 2.80
CA ILE A 267 -20.52 5.01 1.80
C ILE A 267 -19.33 5.94 2.04
N ILE A 268 -18.56 6.18 0.98
CA ILE A 268 -17.48 7.16 0.99
C ILE A 268 -17.82 8.28 0.01
N VAL A 269 -17.75 9.52 0.47
CA VAL A 269 -17.86 10.72 -0.35
C VAL A 269 -16.45 11.29 -0.52
N ALA A 270 -15.91 11.21 -1.74
CA ALA A 270 -14.51 11.56 -2.03
C ALA A 270 -14.40 12.74 -3.00
N ASP A 271 -13.38 13.58 -2.78
CA ASP A 271 -13.02 14.66 -3.71
C ASP A 271 -12.47 14.06 -5.00
N ARG A 272 -12.86 14.58 -6.18
CA ARG A 272 -12.32 14.07 -7.45
C ARG A 272 -10.83 14.32 -7.66
N GLY A 273 -10.24 15.30 -6.99
CA GLY A 273 -8.83 15.63 -7.13
C GLY A 273 -7.90 14.88 -6.18
N VAL A 274 -8.39 13.89 -5.43
CA VAL A 274 -7.55 13.12 -4.49
C VAL A 274 -6.43 12.38 -5.20
N ASN A 275 -5.28 12.31 -4.52
CA ASN A 275 -4.08 11.63 -4.99
C ASN A 275 -4.29 10.13 -5.25
N PHE A 276 -3.35 9.55 -6.00
CA PHE A 276 -3.42 8.16 -6.44
C PHE A 276 -3.48 7.15 -5.27
N ALA A 277 -2.80 7.43 -4.16
CA ALA A 277 -2.81 6.55 -2.99
C ALA A 277 -4.21 6.45 -2.38
N ILE A 278 -4.91 7.58 -2.27
CA ILE A 278 -6.31 7.61 -1.83
C ILE A 278 -7.18 6.82 -2.81
N GLN A 279 -7.04 7.05 -4.12
CA GLN A 279 -7.83 6.34 -5.13
C GLN A 279 -7.70 4.81 -4.99
N LYS A 280 -6.49 4.30 -4.74
CA LYS A 280 -6.28 2.87 -4.46
C LYS A 280 -6.91 2.42 -3.15
N GLY A 281 -6.82 3.22 -2.08
CA GLY A 281 -7.54 2.93 -0.84
C GLY A 281 -9.07 2.84 -1.03
N LEU A 282 -9.66 3.75 -1.82
CA LEU A 282 -11.08 3.72 -2.16
C LEU A 282 -11.43 2.43 -2.93
N GLN A 283 -10.62 2.04 -3.91
CA GLN A 283 -10.80 0.81 -4.69
C GLN A 283 -10.73 -0.44 -3.80
N ILE A 284 -9.72 -0.54 -2.93
CA ILE A 284 -9.50 -1.68 -2.03
C ILE A 284 -10.64 -1.79 -0.99
N SER A 285 -11.22 -0.67 -0.56
CA SER A 285 -12.30 -0.66 0.44
C SER A 285 -13.57 -1.41 0.01
N ARG A 286 -13.81 -1.54 -1.31
CA ARG A 286 -15.06 -2.07 -1.89
C ARG A 286 -16.32 -1.37 -1.37
N SER A 287 -16.18 -0.14 -0.86
CA SER A 287 -17.29 0.69 -0.38
C SER A 287 -18.03 1.32 -1.56
N THR A 288 -19.23 1.84 -1.32
CA THR A 288 -19.94 2.66 -2.31
C THR A 288 -19.32 4.05 -2.36
N ILE A 289 -18.63 4.37 -3.47
CA ILE A 289 -17.97 5.66 -3.64
C ILE A 289 -18.93 6.65 -4.33
N ARG A 290 -19.03 7.86 -3.77
CA ARG A 290 -19.74 9.01 -4.32
C ARG A 290 -18.72 10.13 -4.53
N TRP A 291 -18.68 10.70 -5.72
CA TRP A 291 -17.71 11.75 -6.05
C TRP A 291 -18.36 13.13 -6.01
N TYR A 292 -17.67 14.11 -5.43
CA TYR A 292 -18.02 15.52 -5.56
C TYR A 292 -16.96 16.27 -6.38
N ASP A 293 -17.37 17.38 -7.01
CA ASP A 293 -16.49 18.15 -7.88
C ASP A 293 -15.28 18.71 -7.10
N HIS A 294 -14.10 18.68 -7.72
CA HIS A 294 -12.84 18.98 -7.05
C HIS A 294 -12.86 20.32 -6.31
N ASN A 295 -12.59 20.28 -4.99
CA ASN A 295 -12.56 21.44 -4.11
C ASN A 295 -13.85 22.29 -4.12
N ASN A 296 -14.99 21.71 -4.52
CA ASN A 296 -16.29 22.38 -4.58
C ASN A 296 -17.21 21.91 -3.45
N LEU A 297 -17.27 22.71 -2.39
CA LEU A 297 -18.05 22.39 -1.19
C LEU A 297 -19.57 22.42 -1.41
N LYS A 298 -20.06 23.13 -2.43
CA LYS A 298 -21.48 23.09 -2.80
C LYS A 298 -21.83 21.73 -3.41
N SER A 299 -20.99 21.23 -4.31
CA SER A 299 -21.13 19.88 -4.85
C SER A 299 -21.04 18.82 -3.73
N LEU A 300 -20.10 18.99 -2.78
CA LEU A 300 -20.04 18.13 -1.60
C LEU A 300 -21.37 18.13 -0.83
N GLN A 301 -21.92 19.30 -0.54
CA GLN A 301 -23.20 19.43 0.16
C GLN A 301 -24.35 18.71 -0.59
N GLU A 302 -24.46 18.91 -1.90
CA GLU A 302 -25.49 18.28 -2.74
C GLU A 302 -25.40 16.74 -2.70
N VAL A 303 -24.18 16.18 -2.72
CA VAL A 303 -23.93 14.73 -2.59
C VAL A 303 -24.28 14.22 -1.20
N LEU A 304 -23.90 14.94 -0.14
CA LEU A 304 -24.22 14.56 1.25
C LEU A 304 -25.73 14.56 1.50
N GLU A 305 -26.44 15.57 1.00
CA GLU A 305 -27.90 15.65 1.08
C GLU A 305 -28.59 14.52 0.33
N SER A 306 -28.06 14.14 -0.84
CA SER A 306 -28.56 12.98 -1.59
C SER A 306 -28.44 11.69 -0.81
N VAL A 307 -27.26 11.42 -0.26
CA VAL A 307 -27.01 10.21 0.52
C VAL A 307 -27.88 10.19 1.78
N ASP A 308 -28.07 11.34 2.42
CA ASP A 308 -28.93 11.43 3.60
C ASP A 308 -30.40 11.13 3.26
N ARG A 309 -30.91 11.65 2.13
CA ARG A 309 -32.26 11.30 1.63
C ARG A 309 -32.40 9.82 1.33
N GLU A 310 -31.40 9.18 0.71
CA GLU A 310 -31.38 7.73 0.44
C GLU A 310 -31.42 6.93 1.75
N CYS A 311 -30.65 7.33 2.75
CA CYS A 311 -30.56 6.62 4.02
C CYS A 311 -31.77 6.83 4.94
N ARG A 312 -32.56 7.89 4.77
CA ARG A 312 -33.81 8.12 5.53
C ARG A 312 -35.01 7.33 5.00
N LYS A 313 -34.90 6.69 3.82
CA LYS A 313 -35.98 5.86 3.27
C LYS A 313 -36.28 4.68 4.23
N LYS A 314 -37.57 4.33 4.38
CA LYS A 314 -37.99 3.20 5.22
C LYS A 314 -37.31 1.91 4.72
N GLY A 315 -36.69 1.17 5.64
CA GLY A 315 -35.96 -0.07 5.34
C GLY A 315 -34.47 0.12 5.01
N SER A 316 -33.95 1.35 4.95
CA SER A 316 -32.53 1.60 4.74
C SER A 316 -31.69 1.13 5.95
N LYS A 317 -30.66 0.32 5.69
CA LYS A 317 -29.71 -0.14 6.70
C LYS A 317 -28.92 1.05 7.25
N LEU A 318 -28.59 1.02 8.55
CA LEU A 318 -27.65 1.96 9.13
C LEU A 318 -26.26 1.73 8.50
N THR A 319 -25.79 2.69 7.70
CA THR A 319 -24.51 2.65 6.99
C THR A 319 -23.51 3.59 7.63
N ARG A 320 -22.23 3.18 7.70
CA ARG A 320 -21.15 4.09 8.08
C ARG A 320 -20.83 4.98 6.89
N ARG A 321 -20.55 6.25 7.16
CA ARG A 321 -20.35 7.27 6.13
C ARG A 321 -19.07 8.04 6.38
N PHE A 322 -18.29 8.23 5.32
CA PHE A 322 -16.97 8.86 5.38
C PHE A 322 -16.85 9.96 4.32
N ILE A 323 -16.16 11.03 4.67
CA ILE A 323 -15.63 12.04 3.73
C ILE A 323 -14.13 11.78 3.63
N VAL A 324 -13.60 11.71 2.41
CA VAL A 324 -12.17 11.53 2.15
C VAL A 324 -11.68 12.67 1.29
N THR A 325 -10.67 13.40 1.75
CA THR A 325 -10.09 14.55 1.04
C THR A 325 -8.63 14.79 1.45
N GLU A 326 -7.93 15.63 0.70
CA GLU A 326 -6.57 16.07 1.01
C GLU A 326 -6.60 17.46 1.65
N GLY A 327 -5.62 17.75 2.50
CA GLY A 327 -5.39 19.09 3.03
C GLY A 327 -4.88 20.03 1.93
N ILE A 328 -3.72 19.70 1.36
CA ILE A 328 -3.23 20.26 0.10
C ILE A 328 -3.22 19.14 -0.92
N PHE A 329 -3.94 19.33 -2.01
CA PHE A 329 -4.01 18.35 -3.09
C PHE A 329 -2.65 18.24 -3.80
N GLU A 330 -2.02 17.06 -3.76
CA GLU A 330 -0.78 16.80 -4.51
C GLU A 330 -0.97 17.02 -6.03
N GLY A 331 -2.20 16.81 -6.49
CA GLY A 331 -2.69 17.06 -7.85
C GLY A 331 -2.40 18.47 -8.37
N SER A 332 -2.84 19.45 -7.59
CA SER A 332 -3.11 20.82 -8.03
C SER A 332 -2.48 21.89 -7.14
N GLY A 333 -1.99 21.53 -5.95
CA GLY A 333 -1.55 22.47 -4.92
C GLY A 333 -2.68 23.33 -4.35
N GLN A 334 -3.94 23.00 -4.64
CA GLN A 334 -5.10 23.65 -4.00
C GLN A 334 -5.20 23.22 -2.54
N MET A 335 -5.83 24.06 -1.74
CA MET A 335 -6.07 23.80 -0.33
C MET A 335 -7.56 23.65 -0.09
N VAL A 336 -7.93 22.66 0.72
CA VAL A 336 -9.31 22.49 1.16
C VAL A 336 -9.67 23.55 2.20
N ASP A 337 -10.91 24.04 2.13
CA ASP A 337 -11.48 24.91 3.18
C ASP A 337 -11.96 24.02 4.35
N LEU A 338 -11.00 23.65 5.20
CA LEU A 338 -11.19 22.71 6.30
C LEU A 338 -12.27 23.17 7.30
N PRO A 339 -12.36 24.46 7.70
CA PRO A 339 -13.43 24.94 8.55
C PRO A 339 -14.84 24.66 8.03
N LYS A 340 -15.10 24.75 6.73
CA LYS A 340 -16.44 24.44 6.20
C LYS A 340 -16.76 22.95 6.18
N ILE A 341 -15.75 22.09 6.02
CA ILE A 341 -15.94 20.63 6.13
C ILE A 341 -16.20 20.22 7.58
N VAL A 342 -15.35 20.70 8.49
CA VAL A 342 -15.30 20.30 9.92
C VAL A 342 -16.30 21.08 10.77
N GLY A 343 -16.30 22.39 10.62
CA GLY A 343 -17.03 23.36 11.42
C GLY A 343 -18.45 23.57 10.91
N ILE A 344 -19.38 22.84 11.52
CA ILE A 344 -20.78 23.25 11.70
C ILE A 344 -21.74 22.94 10.54
N GLU A 345 -21.33 22.85 9.27
CA GLU A 345 -22.32 22.72 8.17
C GLU A 345 -22.50 21.31 7.57
N LEU A 346 -21.42 20.53 7.38
CA LEU A 346 -21.51 19.30 6.57
C LEU A 346 -21.25 18.03 7.37
N LYS A 347 -20.04 17.85 7.94
CA LYS A 347 -19.68 16.63 8.67
C LYS A 347 -20.61 16.37 9.86
N LYS A 348 -20.75 17.35 10.76
CA LYS A 348 -21.56 17.24 11.99
C LYS A 348 -23.05 17.13 11.68
N LYS A 349 -23.54 17.91 10.70
CA LYS A 349 -24.95 17.91 10.27
C LYS A 349 -25.39 16.56 9.70
N TYR A 350 -24.58 15.96 8.83
CA TYR A 350 -24.90 14.71 8.14
C TYR A 350 -24.28 13.46 8.79
N LYS A 351 -23.57 13.62 9.92
CA LYS A 351 -22.95 12.55 10.74
C LYS A 351 -21.91 11.71 9.99
N TYR A 352 -21.01 12.36 9.27
CA TYR A 352 -19.91 11.72 8.56
C TYR A 352 -18.63 11.68 9.42
N ARG A 353 -17.77 10.70 9.15
CA ARG A 353 -16.37 10.69 9.63
C ARG A 353 -15.47 11.31 8.57
N LEU A 354 -14.39 11.97 8.98
CA LEU A 354 -13.44 12.61 8.07
C LEU A 354 -12.10 11.87 8.09
N VAL A 355 -11.68 11.41 6.91
CA VAL A 355 -10.30 11.02 6.62
C VAL A 355 -9.66 12.19 5.88
N LEU A 356 -8.68 12.82 6.51
CA LEU A 356 -7.95 13.94 5.94
C LEU A 356 -6.50 13.53 5.72
N ASP A 357 -6.03 13.60 4.48
CA ASP A 357 -4.63 13.39 4.13
C ASP A 357 -3.87 14.74 4.14
N GLU A 358 -3.04 14.94 5.16
CA GLU A 358 -2.18 16.11 5.37
C GLU A 358 -0.75 15.88 4.86
N SER A 359 -0.50 14.89 3.98
CA SER A 359 0.86 14.51 3.57
C SER A 359 1.74 15.63 3.01
N ILE A 360 1.14 16.65 2.39
CA ILE A 360 1.85 17.81 1.83
C ILE A 360 1.89 18.98 2.83
N SER A 361 0.85 19.15 3.65
CA SER A 361 0.71 20.24 4.62
C SER A 361 1.44 19.98 5.94
N PHE A 362 1.57 18.72 6.35
CA PHE A 362 2.33 18.33 7.53
C PHE A 362 3.81 18.65 7.34
N GLY A 363 4.36 19.45 8.26
CA GLY A 363 5.71 20.01 8.21
C GLY A 363 5.89 21.18 7.23
N SER A 364 4.81 21.73 6.66
CA SER A 364 4.89 22.86 5.71
C SER A 364 3.87 23.98 5.99
N MET A 365 2.73 23.67 6.61
CA MET A 365 1.66 24.62 6.92
C MET A 365 1.42 24.76 8.42
N GLY A 366 0.87 25.92 8.79
CA GLY A 366 0.71 26.31 10.19
C GLY A 366 1.97 27.00 10.73
N ARG A 367 1.88 27.51 11.95
CA ARG A 367 3.00 28.23 12.59
C ARG A 367 4.14 27.26 12.96
N THR A 368 3.79 26.07 13.43
CA THR A 368 4.75 25.05 13.88
C THR A 368 4.87 23.88 12.91
N GLY A 369 4.01 23.80 11.89
CA GLY A 369 4.07 22.76 10.86
C GLY A 369 3.07 21.64 11.07
N ARG A 370 2.01 21.83 11.87
CA ARG A 370 1.02 20.78 12.16
C ARG A 370 0.05 20.53 11.01
N GLY A 371 0.06 21.38 9.98
CA GLY A 371 -0.81 21.25 8.80
C GLY A 371 -1.97 22.23 8.79
N LEU A 372 -3.03 21.89 8.05
CA LEU A 372 -4.20 22.77 7.87
C LEU A 372 -5.01 22.95 9.15
N THR A 373 -5.05 21.93 10.01
CA THR A 373 -5.69 22.03 11.34
C THR A 373 -5.15 23.21 12.14
N GLU A 374 -3.83 23.40 12.20
CA GLU A 374 -3.21 24.55 12.85
C GLU A 374 -3.42 25.86 12.06
N LEU A 375 -3.29 25.83 10.74
CA LEU A 375 -3.47 27.03 9.91
C LEU A 375 -4.86 27.65 10.07
N TYR A 376 -5.90 26.82 10.09
CA TYR A 376 -7.28 27.24 10.20
C TYR A 376 -7.82 27.27 11.64
N ASN A 377 -6.97 27.00 12.63
CA ASN A 377 -7.36 26.90 14.04
C ASN A 377 -8.51 25.91 14.29
N VAL A 378 -8.48 24.78 13.57
CA VAL A 378 -9.40 23.66 13.74
C VAL A 378 -8.74 22.63 14.66
N PRO A 379 -9.35 22.27 15.81
CA PRO A 379 -8.78 21.24 16.68
C PRO A 379 -8.59 19.91 15.94
N ALA A 380 -7.42 19.28 16.07
CA ALA A 380 -7.13 18.00 15.43
C ALA A 380 -8.14 16.90 15.80
N THR A 381 -8.73 16.98 17.00
CA THR A 381 -9.79 16.07 17.49
C THR A 381 -11.07 16.10 16.66
N GLU A 382 -11.28 17.14 15.85
CA GLU A 382 -12.43 17.24 14.96
C GLU A 382 -12.25 16.47 13.65
N VAL A 383 -11.06 15.92 13.40
CA VAL A 383 -10.75 15.03 12.28
C VAL A 383 -10.60 13.61 12.82
N ASP A 384 -11.36 12.64 12.29
CA ASP A 384 -11.39 11.28 12.85
C ASP A 384 -10.11 10.50 12.55
N MET A 385 -9.57 10.67 11.34
CA MET A 385 -8.33 10.05 10.87
C MET A 385 -7.50 11.10 10.15
N LEU A 386 -6.43 11.57 10.80
CA LEU A 386 -5.42 12.45 10.22
C LEU A 386 -4.29 11.59 9.66
N VAL A 387 -4.21 11.50 8.34
CA VAL A 387 -3.17 10.75 7.65
C VAL A 387 -2.08 11.71 7.22
N GLY A 388 -0.81 11.32 7.33
CA GLY A 388 0.30 12.18 6.90
C GLY A 388 1.53 11.40 6.48
N SER A 389 2.36 12.05 5.67
CA SER A 389 3.65 11.54 5.20
C SER A 389 4.78 12.13 6.03
N ILE A 390 5.66 11.25 6.51
CA ILE A 390 6.90 11.62 7.22
C ILE A 390 8.03 11.87 6.20
N ALA A 391 7.89 11.35 4.98
CA ALA A 391 8.90 11.51 3.92
C ALA A 391 9.02 12.95 3.40
N ASN A 392 7.97 13.76 3.54
CA ASN A 392 7.94 15.14 3.05
C ASN A 392 8.48 16.11 4.11
N GLY A 393 7.61 16.70 4.93
CA GLY A 393 7.96 17.75 5.87
C GLY A 393 9.04 17.39 6.90
N LEU A 394 9.22 16.10 7.22
CA LEU A 394 10.24 15.62 8.16
C LEU A 394 11.48 15.03 7.49
N CYS A 395 11.50 14.90 6.15
CA CYS A 395 12.64 14.40 5.38
C CYS A 395 13.16 13.01 5.85
N SER A 396 12.26 12.14 6.32
CA SER A 396 12.56 10.75 6.70
C SER A 396 11.87 9.77 5.72
N ALA A 397 11.28 8.67 6.19
CA ALA A 397 10.42 7.80 5.39
C ALA A 397 9.21 7.31 6.20
N GLY A 398 8.20 6.83 5.48
CA GLY A 398 6.96 6.33 6.06
C GLY A 398 5.86 7.37 6.18
N GLY A 399 4.80 6.96 6.86
CA GLY A 399 3.62 7.78 7.11
C GLY A 399 3.00 7.45 8.46
N PHE A 400 1.96 8.17 8.82
CA PHE A 400 1.23 7.94 10.06
C PHE A 400 -0.28 8.13 9.88
N CYS A 401 -1.04 7.57 10.82
CA CYS A 401 -2.43 7.92 11.04
C CYS A 401 -2.61 8.32 12.51
N ALA A 402 -3.14 9.51 12.76
CA ALA A 402 -3.37 10.08 14.08
C ALA A 402 -4.86 10.30 14.32
N GLY A 403 -5.30 10.13 15.57
CA GLY A 403 -6.70 10.24 15.95
C GLY A 403 -6.94 9.81 17.39
N SER A 404 -8.14 9.29 17.65
CA SER A 404 -8.44 8.68 18.96
C SER A 404 -7.66 7.38 19.17
N ARG A 405 -7.49 6.97 20.42
CA ARG A 405 -6.84 5.71 20.77
C ARG A 405 -7.55 4.51 20.15
N VAL A 406 -8.89 4.56 20.11
CA VAL A 406 -9.73 3.53 19.48
C VAL A 406 -9.45 3.41 17.97
N VAL A 407 -9.30 4.54 17.27
CA VAL A 407 -8.94 4.57 15.85
C VAL A 407 -7.55 3.96 15.63
N VAL A 408 -6.58 4.30 16.47
CA VAL A 408 -5.22 3.76 16.37
C VAL A 408 -5.19 2.26 16.65
N ASP A 409 -5.78 1.82 17.76
CA ASP A 409 -5.72 0.40 18.18
C ASP A 409 -6.45 -0.51 17.17
N HIS A 410 -7.53 -0.03 16.55
CA HIS A 410 -8.22 -0.76 15.48
C HIS A 410 -7.31 -1.01 14.26
N GLN A 411 -6.45 -0.05 13.91
CA GLN A 411 -5.53 -0.18 12.77
C GLN A 411 -4.39 -1.15 13.04
N ARG A 412 -3.98 -1.35 14.30
CA ARG A 412 -2.90 -2.28 14.64
C ARG A 412 -3.20 -3.73 14.24
N ILE A 413 -4.48 -4.08 14.15
CA ILE A 413 -4.95 -5.41 13.76
C ILE A 413 -5.59 -5.46 12.36
N ASN A 414 -6.10 -4.33 11.84
CA ASN A 414 -6.81 -4.28 10.56
C ASN A 414 -6.08 -3.53 9.43
N GLY A 415 -5.00 -2.80 9.74
CA GLY A 415 -4.22 -2.07 8.75
C GLY A 415 -3.33 -3.03 7.97
N THR A 416 -3.66 -3.30 6.71
CA THR A 416 -2.95 -4.28 5.88
C THR A 416 -1.45 -4.00 5.80
N SER A 417 -1.07 -2.78 5.45
CA SER A 417 0.35 -2.37 5.39
C SER A 417 1.03 -2.25 6.75
N PHE A 418 0.28 -2.23 7.86
CA PHE A 418 0.86 -2.29 9.20
C PHE A 418 1.15 -3.74 9.62
N VAL A 419 0.23 -4.66 9.31
CA VAL A 419 0.33 -6.07 9.70
C VAL A 419 1.28 -6.84 8.80
N PHE A 420 1.26 -6.57 7.49
CA PHE A 420 1.95 -7.38 6.46
C PHE A 420 3.15 -6.66 5.81
N SER A 421 3.71 -5.64 6.46
CA SER A 421 4.93 -4.97 6.01
C SER A 421 5.94 -4.84 7.14
N ALA A 422 7.23 -4.87 6.81
CA ALA A 422 8.28 -4.63 7.78
C ALA A 422 8.17 -3.23 8.40
N ALA A 423 8.55 -3.12 9.67
CA ALA A 423 8.56 -1.85 10.40
C ALA A 423 9.53 -0.85 9.77
N LEU A 424 9.30 0.44 10.05
CA LEU A 424 10.20 1.52 9.66
C LEU A 424 11.61 1.27 10.24
N PRO A 425 12.71 1.55 9.52
CA PRO A 425 14.05 1.54 10.10
C PRO A 425 14.19 2.46 11.31
N ALA A 426 14.86 1.99 12.38
CA ALA A 426 15.03 2.70 13.64
C ALA A 426 15.61 4.11 13.47
N MET A 427 16.64 4.23 12.62
CA MET A 427 17.30 5.51 12.32
C MET A 427 16.36 6.53 11.67
N LEU A 428 15.39 6.06 10.87
CA LEU A 428 14.40 6.93 10.22
C LEU A 428 13.32 7.38 11.21
N ALA A 429 12.97 6.52 12.17
CA ALA A 429 12.06 6.89 13.25
C ALA A 429 12.65 8.02 14.11
N VAL A 430 13.91 7.86 14.54
CA VAL A 430 14.61 8.90 15.31
C VAL A 430 14.79 10.18 14.49
N ALA A 431 15.17 10.07 13.22
CA ALA A 431 15.31 11.25 12.36
C ALA A 431 14.01 12.07 12.26
N ALA A 432 12.86 11.41 12.20
CA ALA A 432 11.56 12.07 12.19
C ALA A 432 11.22 12.74 13.53
N SER A 433 11.53 12.09 14.67
CA SER A 433 11.35 12.69 16.00
C SER A 433 12.20 13.96 16.17
N GLU A 434 13.47 13.92 15.76
CA GLU A 434 14.36 15.09 15.82
C GLU A 434 13.89 16.20 14.87
N ALA A 435 13.34 15.86 13.70
CA ALA A 435 12.73 16.81 12.79
C ALA A 435 11.52 17.53 13.42
N ILE A 436 10.63 16.81 14.12
CA ILE A 436 9.50 17.39 14.87
C ILE A 436 10.01 18.36 15.95
N SER A 437 11.08 17.99 16.67
CA SER A 437 11.71 18.84 17.68
C SER A 437 12.26 20.14 17.08
N ILE A 438 12.92 20.07 15.92
CA ILE A 438 13.45 21.24 15.21
C ILE A 438 12.31 22.14 14.71
N LEU A 439 11.26 21.58 14.11
CA LEU A 439 10.09 22.35 13.65
C LEU A 439 9.42 23.10 14.81
N THR A 440 9.30 22.44 15.97
CA THR A 440 8.68 23.02 17.17
C THR A 440 9.54 24.15 17.76
N SER A 441 10.86 23.98 17.78
CA SER A 441 11.80 24.96 18.35
C SER A 441 12.15 26.11 17.41
N THR A 442 12.01 25.93 16.08
CA THR A 442 12.38 26.92 15.06
C THR A 442 11.21 27.29 14.11
N PRO A 443 10.13 27.93 14.61
CA PRO A 443 9.00 28.37 13.76
C PRO A 443 9.38 29.33 12.63
N SER A 444 10.49 30.06 12.78
CA SER A 444 10.96 31.03 11.77
C SER A 444 11.29 30.39 10.42
N ALA A 445 11.65 29.10 10.39
CA ALA A 445 11.89 28.38 9.15
C ALA A 445 10.64 28.33 8.25
N LEU A 446 9.46 28.07 8.83
CA LEU A 446 8.21 28.02 8.07
C LEU A 446 7.73 29.40 7.64
N ALA A 447 7.99 30.44 8.44
CA ALA A 447 7.74 31.82 8.02
C ALA A 447 8.56 32.17 6.75
N ALA A 448 9.85 31.81 6.73
CA ALA A 448 10.72 31.99 5.57
C ALA A 448 10.24 31.17 4.34
N LEU A 449 9.78 29.92 4.55
CA LEU A 449 9.16 29.11 3.50
C LEU A 449 7.97 29.84 2.86
N HIS A 450 7.04 30.37 3.67
CA HIS A 450 5.85 31.05 3.15
C HIS A 450 6.19 32.37 2.46
N GLU A 451 7.19 33.10 2.94
CA GLU A 451 7.72 34.29 2.26
C GLU A 451 8.33 33.94 0.90
N ASN A 452 9.14 32.88 0.83
CA ASN A 452 9.72 32.38 -0.40
C ASN A 452 8.64 31.95 -1.41
N ALA A 453 7.59 31.26 -0.94
CA ALA A 453 6.45 30.86 -1.77
C ALA A 453 5.70 32.07 -2.35
N ARG A 454 5.42 33.10 -1.53
CA ARG A 454 4.78 34.34 -2.00
C ARG A 454 5.63 35.07 -3.02
N LEU A 455 6.95 35.16 -2.80
CA LEU A 455 7.89 35.81 -3.71
C LEU A 455 7.92 35.11 -5.08
N LEU A 456 8.06 33.79 -5.07
CA LEU A 456 8.07 32.99 -6.28
C LEU A 456 6.74 33.11 -7.04
N ARG A 457 5.62 32.97 -6.33
CA ARG A 457 4.26 33.11 -6.89
C ARG A 457 4.06 34.47 -7.57
N SER A 458 4.33 35.57 -6.86
CA SER A 458 4.15 36.93 -7.39
C SER A 458 4.98 37.21 -8.66
N THR A 459 6.08 36.48 -8.85
CA THR A 459 6.88 36.58 -10.08
C THR A 459 6.28 35.75 -11.21
N LEU A 460 5.79 34.54 -10.91
CA LEU A 460 5.10 33.68 -11.88
C LEU A 460 3.75 34.26 -12.33
N GLU A 461 3.05 34.99 -11.46
CA GLU A 461 1.81 35.70 -11.81
C GLU A 461 2.05 36.76 -12.91
N LYS A 462 3.26 37.30 -13.04
CA LYS A 462 3.64 38.20 -14.15
C LYS A 462 3.71 37.46 -15.50
N CYS A 463 3.66 36.14 -15.51
CA CYS A 463 3.57 35.29 -16.70
C CYS A 463 2.14 34.83 -17.00
N SER A 464 1.12 35.44 -16.39
CA SER A 464 -0.30 35.04 -16.55
C SER A 464 -0.80 35.04 -18.00
N GLU A 465 -0.09 35.70 -18.93
CA GLU A 465 -0.38 35.58 -20.36
C GLU A 465 -0.15 34.15 -20.90
N TYR A 466 0.81 33.42 -20.34
CA TYR A 466 1.25 32.11 -20.83
C TYR A 466 0.84 30.94 -19.95
N ILE A 467 0.64 31.15 -18.65
CA ILE A 467 0.40 30.10 -17.67
C ILE A 467 -0.80 30.42 -16.77
N ASP A 468 -1.45 29.37 -16.28
CA ASP A 468 -2.48 29.44 -15.25
C ASP A 468 -1.95 28.74 -13.98
N ILE A 469 -1.95 29.44 -12.84
CA ILE A 469 -1.50 28.90 -11.55
C ILE A 469 -2.71 28.29 -10.85
N THR A 470 -2.69 26.96 -10.65
CA THR A 470 -3.81 26.21 -10.07
C THR A 470 -3.76 26.16 -8.55
N SER A 471 -2.56 26.21 -7.98
CA SER A 471 -2.30 26.11 -6.54
C SER A 471 -2.87 27.28 -5.73
N HIS A 472 -3.19 27.03 -4.46
CA HIS A 472 -3.64 28.05 -3.52
C HIS A 472 -2.52 29.06 -3.23
N PRO A 473 -2.81 30.37 -3.04
CA PRO A 473 -1.78 31.39 -2.78
C PRO A 473 -0.87 31.12 -1.57
N ALA A 474 -1.39 30.44 -0.55
CA ALA A 474 -0.63 30.07 0.64
C ALA A 474 0.12 28.73 0.51
N SER A 475 -0.07 27.98 -0.58
CA SER A 475 0.54 26.66 -0.76
C SER A 475 2.07 26.76 -0.94
N PRO A 476 2.86 25.90 -0.29
CA PRO A 476 4.32 25.85 -0.48
C PRO A 476 4.69 25.10 -1.78
N ILE A 477 3.71 24.45 -2.42
CA ILE A 477 3.84 23.85 -3.75
C ILE A 477 3.05 24.69 -4.76
N ILE A 478 3.75 25.18 -5.78
CA ILE A 478 3.17 25.96 -6.85
C ILE A 478 3.01 25.05 -8.06
N HIS A 479 1.77 24.84 -8.47
CA HIS A 479 1.45 24.19 -9.73
C HIS A 479 1.02 25.24 -10.75
N PHE A 480 1.54 25.12 -11.97
CA PHE A 480 1.05 25.88 -13.11
C PHE A 480 0.91 25.02 -14.36
N THR A 481 -0.13 25.30 -15.13
CA THR A 481 -0.43 24.68 -16.42
C THR A 481 -0.22 25.71 -17.53
N LEU A 482 -0.05 25.25 -18.77
CA LEU A 482 -0.04 26.15 -19.92
C LEU A 482 -1.43 26.76 -20.11
N ARG A 483 -1.48 28.06 -20.40
CA ARG A 483 -2.73 28.71 -20.79
C ARG A 483 -3.06 28.29 -22.23
N THR A 484 -4.22 27.67 -22.40
CA THR A 484 -4.75 27.38 -23.73
C THR A 484 -5.31 28.68 -24.29
N GLN A 485 -4.69 29.24 -25.34
CA GLN A 485 -5.43 30.17 -26.19
C GLN A 485 -6.56 29.35 -26.80
N SER A 486 -7.80 29.70 -26.48
CA SER A 486 -8.98 29.10 -27.08
C SER A 486 -8.85 29.12 -28.60
N ALA A 487 -8.44 28.01 -29.20
CA ALA A 487 -8.84 27.74 -30.57
C ALA A 487 -10.34 27.46 -30.50
N PRO A 488 -11.19 28.14 -31.29
CA PRO A 488 -12.55 27.69 -31.46
C PRO A 488 -12.44 26.26 -31.97
N SER A 489 -13.01 25.31 -31.23
CA SER A 489 -13.14 23.94 -31.70
C SER A 489 -13.69 23.99 -33.12
N LEU A 490 -12.95 23.49 -34.11
CA LEU A 490 -13.42 23.28 -35.48
C LEU A 490 -14.48 22.16 -35.58
N LEU A 491 -15.10 21.80 -34.46
CA LEU A 491 -16.28 20.97 -34.41
C LEU A 491 -17.51 21.89 -34.52
N PRO A 492 -18.42 21.64 -35.47
CA PRO A 492 -19.58 22.48 -35.68
C PRO A 492 -20.45 22.52 -34.40
N SER A 493 -20.84 23.75 -34.08
CA SER A 493 -21.74 24.30 -33.06
C SER A 493 -22.99 23.49 -32.62
N THR A 494 -22.88 22.24 -32.18
CA THR A 494 -24.02 21.52 -31.56
C THR A 494 -23.70 20.70 -30.31
N ALA A 495 -22.50 20.78 -29.76
CA ALA A 495 -22.22 20.26 -28.43
C ALA A 495 -21.53 21.33 -27.60
N GLU A 496 -22.32 22.06 -26.80
CA GLU A 496 -21.78 22.66 -25.58
C GLU A 496 -20.95 21.58 -24.86
N ILE A 497 -19.69 21.88 -24.55
CA ILE A 497 -18.85 21.01 -23.72
C ILE A 497 -19.45 21.05 -22.32
N VAL A 498 -20.49 20.24 -22.10
CA VAL A 498 -21.11 20.05 -20.81
C VAL A 498 -20.13 19.21 -20.01
N LEU A 499 -19.32 19.87 -19.17
CA LEU A 499 -18.86 19.28 -17.91
C LEU A 499 -20.11 18.68 -17.27
N THR A 500 -20.25 17.36 -17.34
CA THR A 500 -21.37 16.67 -16.70
C THR A 500 -21.19 16.90 -15.21
N LYS A 501 -21.93 17.89 -14.69
CA LYS A 501 -21.98 18.21 -13.26
C LYS A 501 -22.10 16.90 -12.49
N SER A 502 -21.41 16.81 -11.36
CA SER A 502 -21.57 15.69 -10.43
C SER A 502 -23.07 15.39 -10.23
N ASN A 503 -23.53 14.29 -10.81
CA ASN A 503 -24.85 13.78 -10.49
C ASN A 503 -24.68 13.06 -9.13
N PRO A 504 -25.40 13.48 -8.09
CA PRO A 504 -25.28 12.89 -6.76
C PRO A 504 -25.56 11.36 -6.72
N HIS A 505 -26.12 10.80 -7.79
CA HIS A 505 -26.41 9.37 -7.93
C HIS A 505 -25.40 8.60 -8.79
N THR A 506 -24.49 9.26 -9.50
CA THR A 506 -23.56 8.57 -10.41
C THR A 506 -22.29 8.14 -9.68
N GLN A 507 -21.91 6.87 -9.82
CA GLN A 507 -20.65 6.31 -9.30
C GLN A 507 -19.49 6.49 -10.29
N ALA A 508 -19.80 6.76 -11.56
CA ALA A 508 -18.81 7.03 -12.61
C ALA A 508 -18.21 8.45 -12.48
N VAL A 509 -16.92 8.55 -12.76
CA VAL A 509 -16.24 9.82 -13.02
C VAL A 509 -16.77 10.35 -14.38
N PRO A 510 -17.25 11.59 -14.48
CA PRO A 510 -17.67 12.14 -15.76
C PRO A 510 -16.47 12.36 -16.69
N ASN A 511 -16.70 12.31 -18.01
CA ASN A 511 -15.64 12.40 -19.00
C ASN A 511 -14.75 13.65 -18.78
N PRO A 512 -13.42 13.49 -18.61
CA PRO A 512 -12.53 14.63 -18.39
C PRO A 512 -12.49 15.51 -19.65
N VAL A 513 -12.22 16.80 -19.45
CA VAL A 513 -11.89 17.72 -20.55
C VAL A 513 -10.70 17.13 -21.30
N GLN A 514 -10.85 16.89 -22.61
CA GLN A 514 -9.75 16.40 -23.42
C GLN A 514 -8.75 17.54 -23.66
N PHE A 515 -7.53 17.34 -23.19
CA PHE A 515 -6.37 18.16 -23.51
C PHE A 515 -5.42 17.30 -24.35
N ASP A 516 -4.63 17.94 -25.21
CA ASP A 516 -3.52 17.25 -25.87
C ASP A 516 -2.37 17.08 -24.85
N ILE A 517 -2.44 16.00 -24.08
CA ILE A 517 -1.50 15.68 -23.01
C ILE A 517 -0.07 15.61 -23.55
N ALA A 518 0.11 14.92 -24.68
CA ALA A 518 1.43 14.73 -25.28
C ALA A 518 2.04 16.08 -25.71
N ALA A 519 1.27 16.92 -26.39
CA ALA A 519 1.75 18.23 -26.83
C ALA A 519 2.09 19.15 -25.64
N GLU A 520 1.27 19.17 -24.59
CA GLU A 520 1.55 19.96 -23.39
C GLU A 520 2.78 19.45 -22.64
N GLU A 521 2.94 18.14 -22.49
CA GLU A 521 4.09 17.56 -21.79
C GLU A 521 5.42 17.85 -22.47
N VAL A 522 5.48 17.86 -23.80
CA VAL A 522 6.68 18.26 -24.55
C VAL A 522 7.08 19.71 -24.22
N ILE A 523 6.12 20.64 -24.19
CA ILE A 523 6.40 22.05 -23.89
C ILE A 523 6.82 22.22 -22.43
N LEU A 524 6.15 21.53 -21.50
CA LEU A 524 6.51 21.58 -20.09
C LEU A 524 7.90 20.98 -19.85
N GLN A 525 8.27 19.91 -20.56
CA GLN A 525 9.61 19.33 -20.50
C GLN A 525 10.67 20.32 -21.02
N GLN A 526 10.40 21.05 -22.10
CA GLN A 526 11.30 22.12 -22.57
C GLN A 526 11.52 23.22 -21.51
N ILE A 527 10.49 23.58 -20.75
CA ILE A 527 10.62 24.54 -19.64
C ILE A 527 11.51 23.94 -18.54
N VAL A 528 11.36 22.66 -18.21
CA VAL A 528 12.22 21.97 -17.22
C VAL A 528 13.68 21.95 -17.70
N ASP A 529 13.93 21.56 -18.94
CA ASP A 529 15.27 21.44 -19.52
C ASP A 529 16.00 22.79 -19.63
N GLU A 530 15.29 23.84 -20.02
CA GLU A 530 15.88 25.18 -20.07
C GLU A 530 16.11 25.74 -18.64
N SER A 531 15.22 25.44 -17.69
CA SER A 531 15.38 25.87 -16.29
C SER A 531 16.60 25.21 -15.65
N ILE A 532 16.79 23.90 -15.84
CA ILE A 532 17.94 23.17 -15.27
C ILE A 532 19.26 23.65 -15.90
N ASN A 533 19.26 23.99 -17.20
CA ASN A 533 20.41 24.56 -17.90
C ASN A 533 20.81 25.93 -17.34
N GLN A 534 19.85 26.71 -16.85
CA GLN A 534 20.05 27.99 -16.17
C GLN A 534 20.24 27.85 -14.64
N GLY A 535 20.38 26.62 -14.14
CA GLY A 535 20.72 26.34 -12.75
C GLY A 535 19.54 26.25 -11.79
N VAL A 536 18.32 26.03 -12.28
CA VAL A 536 17.10 25.88 -11.47
C VAL A 536 16.46 24.51 -11.76
N LEU A 537 16.46 23.62 -10.76
CA LEU A 537 15.86 22.30 -10.86
C LEU A 537 14.38 22.36 -10.45
N ILE A 538 13.50 22.07 -11.41
CA ILE A 538 12.05 21.92 -11.25
C ILE A 538 11.60 20.60 -11.86
N ALA A 539 10.36 20.18 -11.61
CA ALA A 539 9.82 18.95 -12.16
C ALA A 539 8.45 19.14 -12.80
N ARG A 540 8.17 18.37 -13.86
CA ARG A 540 6.79 18.10 -14.27
C ARG A 540 6.09 17.33 -13.14
N ALA A 541 4.81 17.60 -12.92
CA ALA A 541 3.98 16.78 -12.07
C ALA A 541 3.69 15.46 -12.80
N ARG A 542 4.49 14.42 -12.52
CA ARG A 542 4.29 13.08 -13.09
C ARG A 542 3.03 12.43 -12.55
N ARG A 543 2.33 11.68 -13.42
CA ARG A 543 1.04 11.02 -13.15
C ARG A 543 1.04 9.65 -13.80
N LEU A 544 0.29 8.72 -13.22
CA LEU A 544 0.17 7.36 -13.74
C LEU A 544 -1.01 7.31 -14.71
N ARG A 545 -0.76 7.75 -15.94
CA ARG A 545 -1.74 7.78 -17.03
C ARG A 545 -2.33 6.38 -17.25
N GLY A 546 -3.64 6.30 -17.42
CA GLY A 546 -4.39 5.05 -17.55
C GLY A 546 -4.63 4.29 -16.24
N GLN A 547 -3.96 4.63 -15.13
CA GLN A 547 -4.16 3.98 -13.82
C GLN A 547 -4.97 4.84 -12.84
N GLU A 548 -4.90 6.16 -12.98
CA GLU A 548 -5.70 7.12 -12.20
C GLU A 548 -7.13 7.21 -12.74
N GLY A 549 -8.13 7.17 -11.86
CA GLY A 549 -9.54 7.28 -12.27
C GLY A 549 -9.92 8.67 -12.76
N VAL A 550 -9.25 9.70 -12.23
CA VAL A 550 -9.36 11.10 -12.67
C VAL A 550 -7.97 11.58 -13.05
N GLU A 551 -7.72 11.75 -14.33
CA GLU A 551 -6.41 12.21 -14.80
C GLU A 551 -6.29 13.74 -14.72
N PRO A 552 -5.32 14.27 -13.95
CA PRO A 552 -5.11 15.70 -13.90
C PRO A 552 -4.36 16.19 -15.15
N ARG A 553 -4.61 17.45 -15.51
CA ARG A 553 -3.93 18.12 -16.62
C ARG A 553 -2.40 18.19 -16.36
N PRO A 554 -1.55 18.04 -17.39
CA PRO A 554 -0.11 18.26 -17.26
C PRO A 554 0.22 19.61 -16.61
N SER A 555 1.13 19.61 -15.65
CA SER A 555 1.57 20.82 -14.95
C SER A 555 3.05 20.73 -14.58
N ILE A 556 3.66 21.89 -14.33
CA ILE A 556 4.93 21.97 -13.61
C ILE A 556 4.64 22.13 -12.12
N ARG A 557 5.40 21.40 -11.30
CA ARG A 557 5.40 21.53 -9.85
C ARG A 557 6.69 22.20 -9.41
N VAL A 558 6.55 23.33 -8.74
CA VAL A 558 7.65 24.08 -8.14
C VAL A 558 7.47 24.09 -6.63
N VAL A 559 8.41 23.52 -5.91
CA VAL A 559 8.36 23.34 -4.45
C VAL A 559 9.29 24.31 -3.77
N CYS A 560 8.76 25.13 -2.87
CA CYS A 560 9.56 26.08 -2.11
C CYS A 560 10.24 25.43 -0.91
N SER A 561 11.38 25.98 -0.49
CA SER A 561 12.12 25.55 0.70
C SER A 561 12.56 26.75 1.52
N ALA A 562 12.54 26.60 2.84
CA ALA A 562 13.12 27.54 3.82
C ALA A 562 14.65 27.60 3.74
N ALA A 563 15.29 26.54 3.24
CA ALA A 563 16.75 26.45 3.16
C ALA A 563 17.36 27.32 2.05
N LEU A 564 16.52 27.86 1.15
CA LEU A 564 16.94 28.77 0.10
C LEU A 564 16.81 30.21 0.57
N GLY A 565 17.89 30.97 0.49
CA GLY A 565 17.88 32.38 0.84
C GLY A 565 17.08 33.22 -0.16
N LYS A 566 16.59 34.38 0.27
CA LYS A 566 15.79 35.28 -0.58
C LYS A 566 16.41 35.56 -1.95
N LYS A 567 17.73 35.81 -2.02
CA LYS A 567 18.46 36.05 -3.28
C LYS A 567 18.44 34.84 -4.22
N ASP A 568 18.50 33.63 -3.68
CA ASP A 568 18.41 32.40 -4.49
C ASP A 568 17.00 32.26 -5.07
N VAL A 569 15.97 32.56 -4.28
CA VAL A 569 14.57 32.52 -4.73
C VAL A 569 14.27 33.61 -5.76
N GLU A 570 14.76 34.83 -5.59
CA GLU A 570 14.63 35.91 -6.59
C GLU A 570 15.30 35.53 -7.92
N ARG A 571 16.50 34.94 -7.85
CA ARG A 571 17.20 34.43 -9.03
C ARG A 571 16.39 33.34 -9.73
N ALA A 572 15.92 32.35 -8.99
CA ALA A 572 15.13 31.26 -9.55
C ALA A 572 13.82 31.74 -10.17
N ALA A 573 13.12 32.66 -9.49
CA ALA A 573 11.90 33.27 -9.98
C ALA A 573 12.14 34.06 -11.30
N GLY A 574 13.25 34.80 -11.38
CA GLY A 574 13.68 35.50 -12.58
C GLY A 574 13.97 34.56 -13.75
N VAL A 575 14.69 33.46 -13.48
CA VAL A 575 14.96 32.39 -14.46
C VAL A 575 13.65 31.80 -14.97
N LEU A 576 12.77 31.34 -14.07
CA LEU A 576 11.49 30.73 -14.46
C LEU A 576 10.63 31.67 -15.30
N LYS A 577 10.53 32.95 -14.92
CA LYS A 577 9.84 33.96 -15.73
C LYS A 577 10.43 34.08 -17.13
N GLY A 578 11.75 34.16 -17.24
CA GLY A 578 12.46 34.28 -18.51
C GLY A 578 12.28 33.04 -19.39
N VAL A 579 12.39 31.85 -18.80
CA VAL A 579 12.24 30.56 -19.48
C VAL A 579 10.80 30.37 -19.98
N VAL A 580 9.80 30.58 -19.12
CA VAL A 580 8.38 30.50 -19.51
C VAL A 580 8.11 31.46 -20.67
N GLY A 581 8.56 32.72 -20.57
CA GLY A 581 8.42 33.69 -21.65
C GLY A 581 9.11 33.25 -22.95
N LYS A 582 10.35 32.75 -22.88
CA LYS A 582 11.13 32.27 -24.03
C LYS A 582 10.49 31.06 -24.72
N VAL A 583 10.06 30.05 -23.96
CA VAL A 583 9.48 28.82 -24.51
C VAL A 583 8.08 29.09 -25.08
N CYS A 584 7.24 29.81 -24.34
CA CYS A 584 5.87 30.09 -24.76
C CYS A 584 5.77 31.16 -25.87
N SER A 585 6.70 32.10 -25.99
CA SER A 585 6.69 33.08 -27.09
C SER A 585 7.04 32.47 -28.45
N LYS A 586 7.96 31.49 -28.50
CA LYS A 586 8.28 30.73 -29.73
C LYS A 586 7.04 30.05 -30.33
N ARG A 587 6.06 29.69 -29.50
CA ARG A 587 4.79 29.09 -29.92
C ARG A 587 3.91 30.06 -30.73
N LYS A 588 3.92 31.36 -30.45
CA LYS A 588 3.11 32.34 -31.22
C LYS A 588 3.51 32.41 -32.70
N GLY A 589 4.73 31.98 -33.05
CA GLY A 589 5.24 31.95 -34.42
C GLY A 589 5.12 30.60 -35.14
N MET A 590 4.67 29.54 -34.46
CA MET A 590 4.49 28.20 -35.04
C MET A 590 3.01 27.87 -35.10
N SER A 591 2.41 27.98 -36.29
CA SER A 591 1.14 27.33 -36.60
C SER A 591 1.35 25.82 -36.50
N VAL A 592 0.86 25.21 -35.42
CA VAL A 592 0.88 23.76 -35.25
C VAL A 592 -0.09 23.17 -36.28
N PHE A 593 0.46 22.52 -37.30
CA PHE A 593 -0.33 21.64 -38.16
C PHE A 593 -0.82 20.47 -37.30
N PRO A 594 -2.12 20.17 -37.24
CA PRO A 594 -2.60 18.99 -36.54
C PRO A 594 -2.03 17.75 -37.23
N LEU A 595 -1.32 16.92 -36.49
CA LEU A 595 -1.01 15.57 -36.92
C LEU A 595 -2.32 14.81 -37.10
N ASN A 596 -2.43 14.17 -38.27
CA ASN A 596 -3.64 13.51 -38.74
C ASN A 596 -4.05 12.38 -37.77
N PRO A 597 -5.27 12.36 -37.19
CA PRO A 597 -5.69 11.40 -36.17
C PRO A 597 -5.96 9.97 -36.71
N ALA A 598 -5.43 9.62 -37.89
CA ALA A 598 -5.79 8.40 -38.61
C ALA A 598 -4.87 7.18 -38.31
N GLN A 599 -3.97 7.25 -37.33
CA GLN A 599 -3.05 6.12 -37.04
C GLN A 599 -3.01 5.63 -35.58
N SER A 600 -3.72 6.24 -34.64
CA SER A 600 -3.88 5.66 -33.28
C SER A 600 -5.24 4.99 -33.15
N GLY A 601 -5.39 3.83 -33.79
CA GLY A 601 -6.51 2.92 -33.55
C GLY A 601 -6.37 2.20 -32.21
N THR A 602 -6.31 2.92 -31.09
CA THR A 602 -6.49 2.32 -29.77
C THR A 602 -7.99 2.17 -29.53
N LYS A 603 -8.52 1.00 -29.87
CA LYS A 603 -9.81 0.56 -29.37
C LYS A 603 -9.75 0.66 -27.84
N ALA A 604 -10.62 1.49 -27.27
CA ALA A 604 -10.90 1.48 -25.85
C ALA A 604 -11.32 0.06 -25.45
N LEU A 605 -10.41 -0.68 -24.82
CA LEU A 605 -10.72 -1.92 -24.14
C LEU A 605 -11.57 -1.55 -22.93
N GLN A 606 -12.84 -1.95 -22.95
CA GLN A 606 -13.66 -1.99 -21.75
C GLN A 606 -12.94 -2.83 -20.68
N PRO A 607 -13.06 -2.48 -19.39
CA PRO A 607 -12.38 -3.21 -18.33
C PRO A 607 -13.05 -4.58 -18.18
N ASN A 608 -12.46 -5.59 -18.81
CA ASN A 608 -12.73 -6.98 -18.47
C ASN A 608 -12.14 -7.29 -17.09
N LEU A 609 -12.82 -8.14 -16.33
CA LEU A 609 -12.57 -8.56 -14.95
C LEU A 609 -11.15 -9.13 -14.67
N THR A 610 -10.29 -9.22 -15.68
CA THR A 610 -8.95 -9.84 -15.63
C THR A 610 -7.92 -9.03 -14.82
N PHE A 611 -8.12 -7.73 -14.63
CA PHE A 611 -7.16 -6.86 -13.92
C PHE A 611 -7.10 -7.04 -12.39
N ALA A 612 -8.07 -7.77 -11.80
CA ALA A 612 -7.99 -8.12 -10.37
C ALA A 612 -6.94 -9.22 -10.09
N PHE A 613 -6.50 -9.97 -11.12
CA PHE A 613 -5.49 -11.02 -10.99
C PHE A 613 -4.06 -10.47 -10.99
N GLU A 614 -3.73 -9.44 -11.76
CA GLU A 614 -2.37 -8.87 -11.84
C GLU A 614 -1.89 -8.27 -10.51
N LEU A 615 -2.77 -7.65 -9.71
CA LEU A 615 -2.39 -7.11 -8.39
C LEU A 615 -2.18 -8.19 -7.32
N CYS A 616 -2.80 -9.37 -7.49
CA CYS A 616 -2.47 -10.56 -6.71
C CYS A 616 -1.14 -11.17 -7.19
N HIS A 617 -0.84 -11.08 -8.49
CA HIS A 617 0.38 -11.63 -9.10
C HIS A 617 1.65 -10.89 -8.66
N GLU A 618 1.63 -9.56 -8.55
CA GLU A 618 2.78 -8.79 -8.05
C GLU A 618 3.03 -8.99 -6.54
N ASN A 619 1.97 -9.21 -5.75
CA ASN A 619 2.11 -9.58 -4.33
C ASN A 619 2.52 -11.05 -4.13
N ALA A 620 2.17 -11.93 -5.08
CA ALA A 620 2.64 -13.31 -5.10
C ALA A 620 4.11 -13.41 -5.50
N GLN A 621 4.61 -12.57 -6.43
CA GLN A 621 6.01 -12.59 -6.86
C GLN A 621 7.02 -12.27 -5.75
N PHE A 622 6.64 -11.47 -4.74
CA PHE A 622 7.51 -11.24 -3.58
C PHE A 622 7.58 -12.44 -2.62
N ILE A 623 6.59 -13.34 -2.68
CA ILE A 623 6.55 -14.61 -1.92
C ILE A 623 7.12 -15.77 -2.76
N GLU A 624 6.96 -15.76 -4.09
CA GLU A 624 7.47 -16.77 -5.02
C GLU A 624 8.98 -16.70 -5.26
N CYS A 625 9.64 -15.57 -4.97
CA CYS A 625 11.10 -15.48 -5.11
C CYS A 625 11.86 -16.41 -4.12
N VAL A 626 11.14 -17.08 -3.20
CA VAL A 626 11.69 -18.11 -2.29
C VAL A 626 11.10 -19.51 -2.54
N CYS A 627 10.12 -19.68 -3.43
CA CYS A 627 9.49 -20.99 -3.69
C CYS A 627 9.38 -21.25 -5.21
N THR A 628 10.08 -22.29 -5.67
CA THR A 628 10.20 -22.69 -7.08
C THR A 628 8.83 -22.96 -7.73
N GLY A 629 8.58 -22.30 -8.86
CA GLY A 629 7.40 -22.50 -9.72
C GLY A 629 7.52 -23.74 -10.60
N SER A 630 6.44 -24.53 -10.65
CA SER A 630 6.17 -25.57 -11.65
C SER A 630 4.82 -26.22 -11.30
N GLU A 631 3.70 -25.54 -11.55
CA GLU A 631 2.37 -26.21 -11.61
C GLU A 631 1.24 -25.28 -12.13
N TYR A 632 1.47 -23.97 -12.28
CA TYR A 632 0.41 -23.02 -12.67
C TYR A 632 0.07 -23.02 -14.18
N THR A 633 1.01 -23.43 -15.04
CA THR A 633 0.87 -23.37 -16.51
C THR A 633 0.01 -24.48 -17.13
N ASP A 634 -0.25 -25.59 -16.42
CA ASP A 634 -1.06 -26.69 -16.95
C ASP A 634 -2.57 -26.57 -16.66
N LEU A 635 -2.96 -25.76 -15.66
CA LEU A 635 -4.37 -25.54 -15.30
C LEU A 635 -5.09 -24.55 -16.23
N GLU A 636 -4.36 -23.61 -16.84
CA GLU A 636 -4.94 -22.65 -17.80
C GLU A 636 -5.36 -23.32 -19.11
N LYS A 637 -4.59 -24.32 -19.57
CA LYS A 637 -4.93 -25.09 -20.79
C LYS A 637 -6.16 -25.99 -20.63
N HIS A 638 -6.42 -26.51 -19.43
CA HIS A 638 -7.57 -27.41 -19.20
C HIS A 638 -8.90 -26.69 -18.96
N SER A 639 -8.89 -25.40 -18.57
CA SER A 639 -10.12 -24.65 -18.30
C SER A 639 -10.84 -24.19 -19.58
N HIS A 640 -10.11 -24.03 -20.69
CA HIS A 640 -10.65 -23.60 -21.98
C HIS A 640 -11.46 -24.69 -22.72
N GLU A 641 -11.33 -25.96 -22.34
CA GLU A 641 -12.05 -27.09 -22.97
C GLU A 641 -13.35 -27.49 -22.26
N LEU A 642 -13.61 -27.01 -21.03
CA LEU A 642 -14.75 -27.43 -20.22
C LEU A 642 -15.59 -26.21 -19.80
N GLY A 643 -16.40 -25.68 -20.71
CA GLY A 643 -17.31 -24.56 -20.47
C GLY A 643 -18.27 -24.78 -19.28
N ARG A 644 -17.84 -24.42 -18.07
CA ARG A 644 -18.63 -24.42 -16.83
C ARG A 644 -18.47 -23.10 -16.08
N THR A 645 -19.56 -22.65 -15.48
CA THR A 645 -19.82 -21.30 -14.98
C THR A 645 -19.19 -20.96 -13.62
N ASP A 646 -18.89 -19.66 -13.45
CA ASP A 646 -17.99 -18.99 -12.49
C ASP A 646 -18.28 -19.07 -10.97
N LEU A 647 -19.31 -19.76 -10.48
CA LEU A 647 -19.68 -19.66 -9.04
C LEU A 647 -18.94 -20.62 -8.09
N THR A 648 -18.33 -21.69 -8.61
CA THR A 648 -17.71 -22.75 -7.79
C THR A 648 -16.24 -22.51 -7.47
N VAL A 649 -15.53 -21.70 -8.27
CA VAL A 649 -14.09 -21.43 -8.08
C VAL A 649 -13.86 -20.41 -6.96
N SER A 650 -14.74 -19.43 -6.80
CA SER A 650 -14.60 -18.36 -5.79
C SER A 650 -14.84 -18.85 -4.35
N ALA A 651 -15.71 -19.84 -4.16
CA ALA A 651 -15.95 -20.46 -2.86
C ALA A 651 -14.78 -21.37 -2.43
N TRP A 652 -14.02 -21.89 -3.39
CA TRP A 652 -12.87 -22.76 -3.14
C TRP A 652 -11.64 -21.97 -2.68
N LEU A 653 -11.35 -20.82 -3.32
CA LEU A 653 -10.24 -19.93 -2.92
C LEU A 653 -10.46 -19.26 -1.56
N PHE A 654 -11.71 -19.00 -1.17
CA PHE A 654 -12.02 -18.32 0.11
C PHE A 654 -11.73 -19.21 1.33
N LEU A 655 -11.74 -20.55 1.18
CA LEU A 655 -11.52 -21.49 2.28
C LEU A 655 -10.04 -21.81 2.53
N GLU A 656 -9.18 -21.76 1.51
CA GLU A 656 -7.74 -22.04 1.65
C GLU A 656 -6.98 -20.92 2.38
N VAL A 657 -7.33 -19.66 2.13
CA VAL A 657 -6.61 -18.51 2.70
C VAL A 657 -6.95 -18.30 4.20
N VAL A 658 -8.11 -18.77 4.65
CA VAL A 658 -8.61 -18.53 6.02
C VAL A 658 -8.12 -19.58 7.03
N LEU A 659 -7.59 -20.73 6.59
CA LEU A 659 -7.28 -21.87 7.47
C LEU A 659 -5.81 -22.31 7.60
N GLY A 660 -4.85 -21.52 7.09
CA GLY A 660 -3.44 -21.53 7.54
C GLY A 660 -2.56 -22.76 7.21
N SER A 661 -1.29 -22.49 6.89
CA SER A 661 -0.17 -23.39 7.12
C SER A 661 1.08 -22.56 7.41
N ALA A 662 1.54 -22.62 8.66
CA ALA A 662 2.92 -22.34 9.01
C ALA A 662 3.63 -23.70 8.99
N SER A 663 4.54 -23.91 8.03
CA SER A 663 5.42 -25.07 8.00
C SER A 663 6.84 -24.65 8.32
N GLU A 664 7.41 -25.21 9.39
CA GLU A 664 8.85 -25.22 9.65
C GLU A 664 9.56 -25.92 8.48
N PHE A 665 10.37 -25.19 7.72
CA PHE A 665 11.26 -25.76 6.71
C PHE A 665 12.63 -26.05 7.35
N SER A 666 12.89 -27.32 7.66
CA SER A 666 14.25 -27.82 7.91
C SER A 666 14.83 -28.33 6.60
N PHE A 667 15.71 -27.55 5.98
CA PHE A 667 16.41 -27.94 4.76
C PHE A 667 17.82 -28.43 5.09
N ARG A 668 18.09 -29.73 4.85
CA ARG A 668 19.45 -30.23 4.58
C ARG A 668 19.60 -30.33 3.06
N ILE A 669 20.33 -29.39 2.45
CA ILE A 669 20.60 -29.35 0.99
C ILE A 669 22.12 -29.48 0.75
N PRO A 670 22.58 -30.28 -0.25
CA PRO A 670 24.00 -30.33 -0.63
C PRO A 670 24.48 -29.03 -1.27
N SER A 671 25.65 -28.56 -0.86
CA SER A 671 26.10 -27.15 -0.84
C SER A 671 26.65 -26.53 -2.16
N GLY A 672 26.61 -27.25 -3.29
CA GLY A 672 27.29 -26.83 -4.53
C GLY A 672 26.39 -26.25 -5.64
N ARG A 673 25.27 -26.91 -5.96
CA ARG A 673 24.45 -26.63 -7.16
C ARG A 673 23.56 -25.40 -7.03
N CYS A 674 23.00 -25.18 -5.83
CA CYS A 674 22.19 -24.00 -5.52
C CYS A 674 22.98 -22.70 -5.70
N ARG A 675 24.31 -22.70 -5.46
CA ARG A 675 25.16 -21.51 -5.65
C ARG A 675 25.23 -21.06 -7.10
N ARG A 676 25.08 -21.95 -8.09
CA ARG A 676 25.17 -21.60 -9.52
C ARG A 676 23.85 -21.02 -10.02
N ALA A 677 22.72 -21.64 -9.69
CA ALA A 677 21.39 -21.11 -10.01
C ALA A 677 21.14 -19.76 -9.31
N VAL A 678 21.45 -19.65 -8.01
CA VAL A 678 21.37 -18.37 -7.27
C VAL A 678 22.34 -17.33 -7.83
N ARG A 679 23.55 -17.73 -8.26
CA ARG A 679 24.47 -16.83 -8.95
C ARG A 679 23.88 -16.34 -10.27
N ASN A 680 23.29 -17.21 -11.09
CA ASN A 680 22.66 -16.81 -12.36
C ASN A 680 21.46 -15.86 -12.12
N SER A 681 20.64 -16.09 -11.10
CA SER A 681 19.54 -15.18 -10.72
C SER A 681 20.06 -13.84 -10.18
N ILE A 682 21.11 -13.86 -9.36
CA ILE A 682 21.76 -12.64 -8.84
C ILE A 682 22.42 -11.87 -9.98
N ASP A 683 23.15 -12.54 -10.87
CA ASP A 683 23.82 -11.93 -12.03
C ASP A 683 22.78 -11.36 -13.01
N ALA A 684 21.64 -12.02 -13.21
CA ALA A 684 20.51 -11.45 -13.95
C ALA A 684 19.95 -10.20 -13.28
N MET A 685 19.69 -10.20 -11.96
CA MET A 685 19.27 -9.00 -11.23
C MET A 685 20.29 -7.85 -11.33
N TYR A 686 21.59 -8.15 -11.27
CA TYR A 686 22.66 -7.15 -11.40
C TYR A 686 22.83 -6.65 -12.84
N ALA A 687 22.70 -7.50 -13.85
CA ALA A 687 22.74 -7.12 -15.27
C ALA A 687 21.57 -6.21 -15.63
N THR A 688 20.37 -6.52 -15.12
CA THR A 688 19.20 -5.65 -15.24
C THR A 688 19.46 -4.29 -14.58
N LYS A 689 20.02 -4.25 -13.36
CA LYS A 689 20.39 -2.98 -12.69
C LYS A 689 21.49 -2.18 -13.41
N LEU A 690 22.47 -2.83 -14.02
CA LEU A 690 23.56 -2.18 -14.76
C LEU A 690 23.07 -1.56 -16.08
N ASN A 691 22.12 -2.22 -16.76
CA ASN A 691 21.44 -1.64 -17.93
C ASN A 691 20.53 -0.45 -17.57
N PHE A 692 20.02 -0.38 -16.34
CA PHE A 692 19.29 0.79 -15.83
C PHE A 692 20.17 2.00 -15.46
N ALA A 693 21.50 1.85 -15.42
CA ALA A 693 22.40 2.86 -14.84
C ALA A 693 23.44 3.48 -15.78
N GLN A 694 23.54 3.07 -17.05
CA GLN A 694 24.52 3.66 -17.98
C GLN A 694 23.88 4.49 -19.10
N PRO A 695 24.11 5.81 -19.14
CA PRO A 695 23.87 6.59 -20.35
C PRO A 695 24.93 6.23 -21.42
N PRO A 696 24.57 6.22 -22.72
CA PRO A 696 25.53 5.94 -23.79
C PRO A 696 26.50 7.13 -23.90
N GLY A 697 27.76 6.94 -23.49
CA GLY A 697 28.80 7.96 -23.73
C GLY A 697 30.02 8.00 -22.82
N ILE A 698 30.15 7.16 -21.78
CA ILE A 698 31.37 7.14 -20.94
C ILE A 698 31.97 5.74 -20.93
N ALA A 699 32.66 5.40 -22.02
CA ALA A 699 33.68 4.35 -22.01
C ALA A 699 34.98 4.98 -21.50
N ALA A 700 35.18 5.00 -20.18
CA ALA A 700 36.46 5.33 -19.57
C ALA A 700 36.77 4.31 -18.48
N ALA A 701 37.88 3.61 -18.67
CA ALA A 701 38.35 2.47 -17.91
C ALA A 701 38.47 2.76 -16.39
N LEU A 702 37.72 1.99 -15.59
CA LEU A 702 38.04 1.71 -14.20
C LEU A 702 38.30 0.19 -14.09
N PRO A 703 39.39 -0.27 -13.44
CA PRO A 703 39.76 -1.68 -13.43
C PRO A 703 38.77 -2.48 -12.57
N ALA A 704 37.98 -3.34 -13.21
CA ALA A 704 36.90 -4.10 -12.61
C ALA A 704 37.33 -5.35 -11.78
N ASP A 705 38.64 -5.55 -11.55
CA ASP A 705 39.15 -6.86 -11.11
C ASP A 705 39.67 -6.95 -9.66
N ARG A 706 39.48 -5.94 -8.80
CA ARG A 706 39.93 -6.04 -7.38
C ARG A 706 38.86 -5.89 -6.30
N GLU A 707 37.71 -5.26 -6.56
CA GLU A 707 36.67 -5.09 -5.52
C GLU A 707 35.64 -6.23 -5.46
N ARG A 708 35.44 -6.99 -6.56
CA ARG A 708 34.53 -8.16 -6.57
C ARG A 708 35.00 -9.31 -5.66
N ILE A 709 36.31 -9.42 -5.43
CA ILE A 709 36.90 -10.50 -4.63
C ILE A 709 36.76 -10.20 -3.12
N HIS A 710 36.76 -8.93 -2.71
CA HIS A 710 36.84 -8.56 -1.29
C HIS A 710 35.50 -8.76 -0.53
N ILE A 711 34.36 -8.46 -1.15
CA ILE A 711 33.05 -8.68 -0.54
C ILE A 711 32.72 -10.19 -0.46
N TYR A 712 33.16 -10.96 -1.45
CA TYR A 712 32.99 -12.40 -1.47
C TYR A 712 33.84 -13.10 -0.40
N GLU A 713 35.08 -12.65 -0.15
CA GLU A 713 35.90 -13.16 0.95
C GLU A 713 35.39 -12.78 2.34
N ILE A 714 34.78 -11.59 2.51
CA ILE A 714 34.13 -11.17 3.77
C ILE A 714 32.89 -12.03 4.09
N LEU A 715 32.12 -12.41 3.07
CA LEU A 715 30.96 -13.30 3.25
C LEU A 715 31.38 -14.76 3.48
N LYS A 716 32.49 -15.19 2.86
CA LYS A 716 33.07 -16.52 3.07
C LYS A 716 33.65 -16.68 4.47
N SER A 717 34.37 -15.67 4.99
CA SER A 717 34.97 -15.73 6.34
C SER A 717 33.93 -15.73 7.46
N LYS A 718 32.75 -15.11 7.26
CA LYS A 718 31.64 -15.13 8.23
C LYS A 718 30.83 -16.42 8.21
N MET A 719 30.75 -17.13 7.08
CA MET A 719 30.07 -18.43 6.99
C MET A 719 30.92 -19.60 7.51
N ASP A 720 32.25 -19.54 7.43
CA ASP A 720 33.15 -20.59 7.93
C ASP A 720 33.32 -20.57 9.48
N LEU A 721 32.84 -19.53 10.17
CA LEU A 721 32.92 -19.41 11.64
C LEU A 721 31.82 -20.15 12.41
N SER A 722 30.79 -20.70 11.76
CA SER A 722 29.69 -21.40 12.45
C SER A 722 29.79 -22.94 12.42
N SER A 723 30.91 -23.50 11.97
CA SER A 723 31.09 -24.96 11.84
C SER A 723 32.31 -25.53 12.57
N SER A 724 32.83 -24.85 13.60
CA SER A 724 33.85 -25.45 14.47
C SER A 724 33.71 -25.01 15.93
N GLY A 725 33.50 -25.99 16.82
CA GLY A 725 33.84 -25.88 18.25
C GLY A 725 32.67 -25.94 19.22
N ASN A 726 32.62 -27.03 19.99
CA ASN A 726 31.93 -27.17 21.27
C ASN A 726 32.09 -25.93 22.18
N ILE A 727 31.00 -25.50 22.83
CA ILE A 727 30.83 -25.25 24.29
C ILE A 727 29.32 -25.16 24.55
#